data_AF-A0A8T9B1Q1-F1
#
_entry.id   AF-A0A8T9B1Q1-F1
#
_cell.length_a   1.000
_cell.length_b   1.000
_cell.length_c   1.000
_cell.angle_alpha   90.00
_cell.angle_beta   90.00
_cell.angle_gamma   90.00
#
_symmetry.space_group_name_H-M   'P 1'
#
loop_
_entity.id
_entity.type
_entity.pdbx_description
1 polymer ?
#
loop_
_entity_poly.entity_id
_entity_poly.type
_entity_poly.pdbx_seq_one_letter_code
_entity_poly.pdbx_strand_id
1 'polypeptide(L)'
;MAKAEEVDTQLVTQQVLDILLRIRNIQVDITKDVDTKPPTLQSPLQQLSHVSKLLTSTHHAREAETLATVLSLATQTPEFGGLGLREDQELSPHEEAQVLFLVSAWLESLNSEDRAKSPPKPLTSRPEGRRGMTLSEKIFAAHDIERRGELKPGDMVRVDVDWIMASELSWGAMKKQHDALGKPGIFRNDRFWLAGDHVVDPRVKNVPLIKQLVADSEAAKTDFMMTEYQGMNYTIMHTEFFRERAQPGMLVIGSDSHTCSSGSLGCLAIGLGVADVTVPLITGETWFKVPESVNIRLVGKPSPGIGGKDTILYILKELKRNTVAAERIVEFTGPGLQYLSCDARFAIANMTAEFGGITGIFTPDQTTHDFITQRKSPRNKRNSKYFRPDEDAVYIETHTIDLSAVQSFIARYPSPDDVVPIRELQGTHLDGCFIGACTTAAEDLILAAMVLELGLQRGLRPSGAGKRKVVPGSLPILHRLQELGFDKVYEDAGFEVGVPGCSYCVGMSADKAAKGEVWLSSQNRNFENRMGTGSIGHVASAVSVAASSFAMKMTDPKPLLDDLDLNRLESLLRPPPPPPPLPSKNHTAKNHPIFEEPTMGRSNPSPSTPPTATCTPPETPSPSLTSKPKNPSPLIRGKVQILGNFIDTDA
;
A
#
# COMPACT_ATOMS: atom_id res chain seq x y z
N MET A 1 -26.79 -54.56 -15.88
CA MET A 1 -26.21 -54.48 -14.52
C MET A 1 -24.95 -53.68 -14.63
N ALA A 2 -25.00 -52.46 -14.11
CA ALA A 2 -23.97 -51.43 -14.24
C ALA A 2 -22.72 -51.81 -13.43
N LYS A 3 -21.54 -51.76 -14.08
CA LYS A 3 -20.30 -51.38 -13.42
C LYS A 3 -20.35 -49.87 -13.29
N ALA A 4 -20.63 -49.37 -12.09
CA ALA A 4 -20.36 -47.98 -11.77
C ALA A 4 -18.85 -47.82 -11.72
N GLU A 5 -18.33 -46.90 -12.52
CA GLU A 5 -16.97 -46.36 -12.36
C GLU A 5 -16.89 -45.76 -10.95
N GLU A 6 -16.04 -46.32 -10.09
CA GLU A 6 -15.53 -45.61 -8.93
C GLU A 6 -14.73 -44.42 -9.48
N VAL A 7 -15.34 -43.25 -9.47
CA VAL A 7 -14.65 -41.98 -9.74
C VAL A 7 -13.60 -41.80 -8.65
N ASP A 8 -12.35 -41.70 -9.08
CA ASP A 8 -11.13 -41.59 -8.28
C ASP A 8 -11.16 -40.34 -7.39
N THR A 9 -11.77 -40.50 -6.22
CA THR A 9 -11.85 -39.47 -5.18
C THR A 9 -10.53 -39.31 -4.42
N GLN A 10 -9.43 -40.00 -4.78
CA GLN A 10 -8.13 -39.87 -4.13
C GLN A 10 -7.16 -38.93 -4.86
N LEU A 11 -7.52 -38.42 -6.05
CA LEU A 11 -6.61 -37.66 -6.91
C LEU A 11 -6.10 -36.36 -6.27
N VAL A 12 -6.98 -35.55 -5.66
CA VAL A 12 -6.61 -34.23 -5.10
C VAL A 12 -5.76 -34.37 -3.85
N THR A 13 -6.10 -35.32 -2.96
CA THR A 13 -5.26 -35.63 -1.80
C THR A 13 -3.84 -35.99 -2.23
N GLN A 14 -3.70 -36.89 -3.22
CA GLN A 14 -2.38 -37.30 -3.69
C GLN A 14 -1.61 -36.13 -4.34
N GLN A 15 -2.26 -35.33 -5.18
CA GLN A 15 -1.63 -34.15 -5.78
C GLN A 15 -1.15 -33.14 -4.72
N VAL A 16 -1.93 -32.89 -3.66
CA VAL A 16 -1.52 -31.99 -2.57
C VAL A 16 -0.33 -32.56 -1.81
N LEU A 17 -0.30 -33.87 -1.55
CA LEU A 17 0.85 -34.53 -0.91
C LEU A 17 2.10 -34.50 -1.79
N ASP A 18 1.95 -34.68 -3.11
CA ASP A 18 3.05 -34.55 -4.06
C ASP A 18 3.58 -33.12 -4.09
N ILE A 19 2.71 -32.11 -3.99
CA ILE A 19 3.11 -30.70 -3.88
C ILE A 19 3.86 -30.45 -2.55
N LEU A 20 3.37 -30.97 -1.43
CA LEU A 20 4.04 -30.86 -0.12
C LEU A 20 5.43 -31.48 -0.14
N LEU A 21 5.57 -32.67 -0.74
CA LEU A 21 6.85 -33.32 -0.92
C LEU A 21 7.78 -32.50 -1.83
N ARG A 22 7.27 -32.03 -2.97
CA ARG A 22 8.07 -31.29 -3.96
C ARG A 22 8.53 -29.92 -3.45
N ILE A 23 7.65 -29.15 -2.80
CA ILE A 23 7.91 -27.77 -2.40
C ILE A 23 8.51 -27.69 -0.99
N ARG A 24 8.02 -28.49 -0.05
CA ARG A 24 8.43 -28.43 1.37
C ARG A 24 9.29 -29.62 1.82
N ASN A 25 9.49 -30.63 0.97
CA ASN A 25 10.18 -31.86 1.32
C ASN A 25 9.55 -32.57 2.54
N ILE A 26 8.21 -32.49 2.65
CA ILE A 26 7.42 -33.11 3.72
C ILE A 26 6.71 -34.32 3.14
N GLN A 27 6.96 -35.49 3.74
CA GLN A 27 6.26 -36.72 3.42
C GLN A 27 5.26 -37.05 4.53
N VAL A 28 3.98 -37.14 4.19
CA VAL A 28 2.91 -37.47 5.14
C VAL A 28 2.40 -38.87 4.84
N ASP A 29 2.37 -39.73 5.86
CA ASP A 29 1.89 -41.11 5.74
C ASP A 29 0.42 -41.18 6.15
N ILE A 30 -0.47 -41.21 5.16
CA ILE A 30 -1.93 -41.27 5.35
C ILE A 30 -2.38 -42.60 5.97
N THR A 31 -1.52 -43.64 5.99
CA THR A 31 -1.89 -44.98 6.47
C THR A 31 -1.74 -45.17 7.98
N LYS A 32 -1.07 -44.23 8.68
CA LYS A 32 -0.78 -44.32 10.12
C LYS A 32 -1.85 -43.71 11.03
N ASP A 33 -2.85 -43.03 10.48
CA ASP A 33 -3.94 -42.44 11.26
C ASP A 33 -5.10 -43.45 11.38
N VAL A 34 -5.10 -44.23 12.46
CA VAL A 34 -6.01 -45.37 12.68
C VAL A 34 -7.44 -44.91 13.05
N ASP A 35 -7.67 -43.61 13.32
CA ASP A 35 -8.95 -43.08 13.80
C ASP A 35 -9.81 -42.34 12.76
N THR A 36 -9.39 -42.27 11.48
CA THR A 36 -10.22 -41.68 10.42
C THR A 36 -10.31 -42.60 9.21
N LYS A 37 -11.36 -43.42 9.13
CA LYS A 37 -11.78 -43.93 7.81
C LYS A 37 -12.06 -42.72 6.91
N PRO A 38 -11.50 -42.65 5.68
CA PRO A 38 -11.86 -41.59 4.76
C PRO A 38 -13.38 -41.69 4.49
N PRO A 39 -14.17 -40.62 4.74
CA PRO A 39 -15.57 -40.60 4.34
C PRO A 39 -15.62 -40.80 2.82
N THR A 40 -16.42 -41.76 2.37
CA THR A 40 -16.38 -42.29 1.00
C THR A 40 -16.87 -41.33 -0.10
N LEU A 41 -17.14 -40.06 0.21
CA LEU A 41 -17.45 -38.99 -0.75
C LEU A 41 -16.99 -37.66 -0.14
N GLN A 42 -15.70 -37.33 -0.30
CA GLN A 42 -15.19 -36.00 0.04
C GLN A 42 -14.93 -35.20 -1.24
N SER A 43 -15.49 -33.99 -1.30
CA SER A 43 -15.16 -33.02 -2.34
C SER A 43 -13.65 -32.69 -2.32
N PRO A 44 -13.07 -32.17 -3.41
CA PRO A 44 -11.69 -31.71 -3.44
C PRO A 44 -11.30 -30.75 -2.30
N LEU A 45 -12.20 -29.84 -1.90
CA LEU A 45 -11.93 -28.90 -0.79
C LEU A 45 -12.02 -29.60 0.57
N GLN A 46 -12.91 -30.57 0.75
CA GLN A 46 -12.95 -31.39 1.96
C GLN A 46 -11.70 -32.26 2.12
N GLN A 47 -11.17 -32.77 1.01
CA GLN A 47 -9.89 -33.48 0.99
C GLN A 47 -8.72 -32.58 1.39
N LEU A 48 -8.65 -31.35 0.84
CA LEU A 48 -7.64 -30.36 1.25
C LEU A 48 -7.75 -30.01 2.74
N SER A 49 -8.98 -29.88 3.27
CA SER A 49 -9.25 -29.69 4.71
C SER A 49 -8.76 -30.87 5.55
N HIS A 50 -8.92 -32.09 5.06
CA HIS A 50 -8.40 -33.29 5.72
C HIS A 50 -6.87 -33.27 5.78
N VAL A 51 -6.18 -32.95 4.69
CA VAL A 51 -4.70 -32.83 4.67
C VAL A 51 -4.21 -31.75 5.65
N SER A 52 -4.88 -30.59 5.70
CA SER A 52 -4.56 -29.52 6.67
C SER A 52 -4.67 -30.02 8.13
N LYS A 53 -5.70 -30.81 8.46
CA LYS A 53 -5.85 -31.41 9.79
C LYS A 53 -4.76 -32.44 10.09
N LEU A 54 -4.38 -33.26 9.11
CA LEU A 54 -3.30 -34.25 9.25
C LEU A 54 -1.93 -33.59 9.49
N LEU A 55 -1.65 -32.47 8.83
CA LEU A 55 -0.43 -31.68 9.09
C LEU A 55 -0.42 -31.09 10.50
N THR A 56 -1.60 -30.75 11.03
CA THR A 56 -1.74 -30.25 12.41
C THR A 56 -1.37 -31.34 13.43
N SER A 57 -1.75 -32.61 13.20
CA SER A 57 -1.41 -33.72 14.09
C SER A 57 0.04 -34.20 13.98
N THR A 58 0.77 -33.81 12.92
CA THR A 58 2.13 -34.28 12.61
C THR A 58 3.23 -33.23 12.78
N HIS A 59 3.02 -32.20 13.62
CA HIS A 59 3.97 -31.12 13.90
C HIS A 59 4.29 -30.17 12.71
N HIS A 60 3.46 -30.14 11.66
CA HIS A 60 3.60 -29.25 10.50
C HIS A 60 2.58 -28.08 10.55
N ALA A 61 2.60 -27.33 11.65
CA ALA A 61 1.59 -26.31 11.94
C ALA A 61 1.58 -25.14 10.94
N ARG A 62 2.76 -24.73 10.42
CA ARG A 62 2.87 -23.64 9.43
C ARG A 62 2.22 -24.04 8.11
N GLU A 63 2.52 -25.23 7.62
CA GLU A 63 1.93 -25.78 6.40
C GLU A 63 0.43 -26.02 6.56
N ALA A 64 -0.02 -26.52 7.72
CA ALA A 64 -1.44 -26.67 8.02
C ALA A 64 -2.20 -25.34 7.96
N GLU A 65 -1.67 -24.28 8.58
CA GLU A 65 -2.24 -22.92 8.54
C GLU A 65 -2.26 -22.35 7.10
N THR A 66 -1.21 -22.61 6.33
CA THR A 66 -1.13 -22.23 4.91
C THR A 66 -2.24 -22.91 4.09
N LEU A 67 -2.47 -24.22 4.26
CA LEU A 67 -3.57 -24.91 3.56
C LEU A 67 -4.95 -24.42 4.02
N ALA A 68 -5.11 -24.07 5.30
CA ALA A 68 -6.34 -23.45 5.80
C ALA A 68 -6.59 -22.07 5.15
N THR A 69 -5.53 -21.31 4.90
CA THR A 69 -5.62 -20.04 4.16
C THR A 69 -6.04 -20.27 2.72
N VAL A 70 -5.50 -21.30 2.05
CA VAL A 70 -5.92 -21.68 0.69
C VAL A 70 -7.40 -22.07 0.63
N LEU A 71 -7.91 -22.79 1.64
CA LEU A 71 -9.35 -23.11 1.74
C LEU A 71 -10.21 -21.85 1.87
N SER A 72 -9.77 -20.89 2.68
CA SER A 72 -10.45 -19.60 2.80
C SER A 72 -10.46 -18.84 1.47
N LEU A 73 -9.37 -18.87 0.70
CA LEU A 73 -9.29 -18.22 -0.60
C LEU A 73 -10.13 -18.94 -1.67
N ALA A 74 -10.15 -20.27 -1.65
CA ALA A 74 -10.96 -21.07 -2.56
C ALA A 74 -12.45 -20.73 -2.40
N THR A 75 -12.91 -20.50 -1.17
CA THR A 75 -14.31 -20.21 -0.87
C THR A 75 -14.67 -18.72 -0.93
N GLN A 76 -13.69 -17.83 -0.77
CA GLN A 76 -13.88 -16.38 -0.89
C GLN A 76 -14.37 -15.99 -2.30
N THR A 77 -15.21 -14.96 -2.39
CA THR A 77 -15.76 -14.54 -3.68
C THR A 77 -14.68 -14.01 -4.61
N PRO A 78 -14.86 -14.12 -5.94
CA PRO A 78 -13.92 -13.59 -6.93
C PRO A 78 -13.68 -12.08 -6.81
N GLU A 79 -14.70 -11.33 -6.37
CA GLU A 79 -14.60 -9.89 -6.12
C GLU A 79 -13.55 -9.55 -5.05
N PHE A 80 -13.27 -10.48 -4.14
CA PHE A 80 -12.22 -10.33 -3.13
C PHE A 80 -10.97 -11.17 -3.39
N GLY A 81 -10.74 -11.55 -4.65
CA GLY A 81 -9.56 -12.30 -5.08
C GLY A 81 -9.60 -13.81 -4.79
N GLY A 82 -10.75 -14.34 -4.37
CA GLY A 82 -10.95 -15.77 -4.17
C GLY A 82 -11.47 -16.50 -5.43
N LEU A 83 -11.82 -17.79 -5.28
CA LEU A 83 -12.33 -18.61 -6.40
C LEU A 83 -13.86 -18.78 -6.39
N GLY A 84 -14.55 -18.41 -5.30
CA GLY A 84 -16.02 -18.50 -5.17
C GLY A 84 -16.58 -19.92 -5.11
N LEU A 85 -15.76 -20.89 -4.71
CA LEU A 85 -16.11 -22.31 -4.70
C LEU A 85 -16.89 -22.68 -3.42
N ARG A 86 -17.84 -23.61 -3.51
CA ARG A 86 -18.48 -24.19 -2.31
C ARG A 86 -17.67 -25.35 -1.77
N GLU A 87 -17.65 -25.52 -0.45
CA GLU A 87 -16.91 -26.62 0.19
C GLU A 87 -17.38 -28.01 -0.26
N ASP A 88 -18.65 -28.17 -0.61
CA ASP A 88 -19.27 -29.46 -0.95
C ASP A 88 -19.34 -29.76 -2.45
N GLN A 89 -18.86 -28.85 -3.32
CA GLN A 89 -19.00 -29.02 -4.76
C GLN A 89 -17.90 -29.89 -5.37
N GLU A 90 -18.23 -30.63 -6.43
CA GLU A 90 -17.23 -31.18 -7.35
C GLU A 90 -16.59 -30.05 -8.16
N LEU A 91 -15.28 -30.17 -8.42
CA LEU A 91 -14.53 -29.17 -9.18
C LEU A 91 -14.34 -29.63 -10.62
N SER A 92 -14.48 -28.71 -11.57
CA SER A 92 -14.00 -28.92 -12.93
C SER A 92 -12.47 -29.01 -12.94
N PRO A 93 -11.85 -29.61 -13.98
CA PRO A 93 -10.39 -29.66 -14.10
C PRO A 93 -9.70 -28.29 -14.04
N HIS A 94 -10.40 -27.23 -14.47
CA HIS A 94 -9.88 -25.86 -14.39
C HIS A 94 -9.89 -25.32 -12.95
N GLU A 95 -10.99 -25.51 -12.22
CA GLU A 95 -11.09 -25.10 -10.81
C GLU A 95 -10.12 -25.88 -9.92
N GLU A 96 -9.97 -27.19 -10.16
CA GLU A 96 -8.96 -28.01 -9.48
C GLU A 96 -7.55 -27.48 -9.72
N ALA A 97 -7.19 -27.17 -10.96
CA ALA A 97 -5.89 -26.58 -11.29
C ALA A 97 -5.65 -25.23 -10.59
N GLN A 98 -6.69 -24.39 -10.45
CA GLN A 98 -6.60 -23.14 -9.71
C GLN A 98 -6.37 -23.36 -8.20
N VAL A 99 -7.07 -24.33 -7.59
CA VAL A 99 -6.85 -24.69 -6.18
C VAL A 99 -5.43 -25.22 -5.98
N LEU A 100 -4.95 -26.12 -6.84
CA LEU A 100 -3.58 -26.66 -6.75
C LEU A 100 -2.50 -25.60 -7.01
N PHE A 101 -2.78 -24.61 -7.86
CA PHE A 101 -1.93 -23.43 -8.02
C PHE A 101 -1.85 -22.64 -6.72
N LEU A 102 -2.98 -22.36 -6.05
CA LEU A 102 -2.98 -21.68 -4.75
C LEU A 102 -2.19 -22.49 -3.71
N VAL A 103 -2.40 -23.81 -3.61
CA VAL A 103 -1.62 -24.67 -2.72
C VAL A 103 -0.12 -24.53 -3.00
N SER A 104 0.29 -24.60 -4.26
CA SER A 104 1.70 -24.48 -4.65
C SER A 104 2.28 -23.10 -4.29
N ALA A 105 1.59 -22.02 -4.65
CA ALA A 105 2.03 -20.65 -4.41
C ALA A 105 2.16 -20.34 -2.92
N TRP A 106 1.16 -20.75 -2.13
CA TRP A 106 1.14 -20.51 -0.70
C TRP A 106 2.13 -21.39 0.07
N LEU A 107 2.41 -22.62 -0.37
CA LEU A 107 3.52 -23.40 0.22
C LEU A 107 4.89 -22.83 -0.17
N GLU A 108 5.07 -22.32 -1.40
CA GLU A 108 6.30 -21.62 -1.78
C GLU A 108 6.51 -20.33 -0.97
N SER A 109 5.43 -19.69 -0.49
CA SER A 109 5.56 -18.54 0.41
C SER A 109 6.28 -18.87 1.72
N LEU A 110 6.17 -20.11 2.20
CA LEU A 110 6.92 -20.56 3.39
C LEU A 110 8.41 -20.72 3.06
N ASN A 111 8.75 -21.20 1.86
CA ASN A 111 10.15 -21.23 1.39
C ASN A 111 10.70 -19.79 1.25
N SER A 112 9.92 -18.86 0.71
CA SER A 112 10.25 -17.44 0.63
C SER A 112 10.52 -16.85 2.02
N GLU A 113 9.66 -17.16 3.00
CA GLU A 113 9.85 -16.76 4.40
C GLU A 113 11.10 -17.38 5.02
N ASP A 114 11.38 -18.66 4.76
CA ASP A 114 12.56 -19.37 5.28
C ASP A 114 13.88 -18.82 4.68
N ARG A 115 13.85 -18.36 3.42
CA ARG A 115 14.98 -17.67 2.76
C ARG A 115 15.22 -16.26 3.30
N ALA A 116 14.16 -15.57 3.71
CA ALA A 116 14.28 -14.25 4.30
C ALA A 116 15.06 -14.36 5.63
N LYS A 117 16.15 -13.61 5.77
CA LYS A 117 16.92 -13.59 7.02
C LYS A 117 15.97 -13.19 8.15
N SER A 118 15.88 -14.00 9.20
CA SER A 118 15.13 -13.57 10.38
C SER A 118 15.80 -12.31 10.95
N PRO A 119 15.06 -11.18 11.05
CA PRO A 119 15.62 -9.99 11.67
C PRO A 119 16.00 -10.32 13.11
N PRO A 120 17.13 -9.80 13.60
CA PRO A 120 17.54 -10.04 14.98
C PRO A 120 16.45 -9.53 15.94
N LYS A 121 16.35 -10.19 17.11
CA LYS A 121 15.32 -9.88 18.10
C LYS A 121 15.50 -8.43 18.59
N PRO A 122 14.50 -7.56 18.42
CA PRO A 122 14.57 -6.18 18.90
C PRO A 122 14.93 -6.10 20.38
N LEU A 123 15.59 -5.01 20.75
CA LEU A 123 15.93 -4.71 22.13
C LEU A 123 14.74 -4.05 22.83
N THR A 124 14.61 -4.26 24.13
CA THR A 124 13.54 -3.65 24.93
C THR A 124 13.86 -2.23 25.39
N SER A 125 15.12 -1.80 25.26
CA SER A 125 15.59 -0.49 25.68
C SER A 125 16.83 -0.09 24.89
N ARG A 126 17.07 1.22 24.82
CA ARG A 126 18.20 1.79 24.08
C ARG A 126 19.51 1.36 24.74
N PRO A 127 20.48 0.82 23.97
CA PRO A 127 21.81 0.53 24.50
C PRO A 127 22.49 1.77 25.08
N GLU A 128 23.19 1.58 26.20
CA GLU A 128 24.00 2.62 26.82
C GLU A 128 25.05 3.13 25.81
N GLY A 129 25.14 4.45 25.64
CA GLY A 129 26.10 5.10 24.75
C GLY A 129 25.71 5.17 23.28
N ARG A 130 24.61 4.55 22.82
CA ARG A 130 24.09 4.75 21.44
C ARG A 130 23.63 6.20 21.28
N ARG A 131 23.91 6.87 20.15
CA ARG A 131 23.36 8.23 19.86
C ARG A 131 21.83 8.22 19.79
N GLY A 132 21.18 9.37 19.90
CA GLY A 132 19.74 9.49 19.67
C GLY A 132 19.40 9.34 18.19
N MET A 133 18.47 8.43 17.86
CA MET A 133 18.00 8.17 16.51
C MET A 133 16.56 8.66 16.29
N THR A 134 16.29 9.21 15.12
CA THR A 134 14.91 9.48 14.66
C THR A 134 14.18 8.17 14.39
N LEU A 135 12.86 8.22 14.13
CA LEU A 135 12.08 7.03 13.82
C LEU A 135 12.60 6.32 12.56
N SER A 136 12.84 7.07 11.48
CA SER A 136 13.32 6.54 10.21
C SER A 136 14.72 5.92 10.36
N GLU A 137 15.63 6.55 11.11
CA GLU A 137 16.95 6.00 11.42
C GLU A 137 16.86 4.66 12.16
N LYS A 138 15.95 4.53 13.13
CA LYS A 138 15.69 3.24 13.82
C LYS A 138 15.18 2.17 12.87
N ILE A 139 14.29 2.52 11.94
CA ILE A 139 13.78 1.58 10.95
C ILE A 139 14.89 1.16 9.98
N PHE A 140 15.69 2.08 9.46
CA PHE A 140 16.87 1.72 8.65
C PHE A 140 17.84 0.83 9.43
N ALA A 141 18.11 1.14 10.70
CA ALA A 141 19.00 0.34 11.54
C ALA A 141 18.45 -1.07 11.81
N ALA A 142 17.13 -1.23 11.90
CA ALA A 142 16.47 -2.52 12.05
C ALA A 142 16.56 -3.39 10.78
N HIS A 143 16.71 -2.77 9.61
CA HIS A 143 16.86 -3.42 8.31
C HIS A 143 18.31 -3.50 7.81
N ASP A 144 19.26 -2.91 8.54
CA ASP A 144 20.66 -2.93 8.15
C ASP A 144 21.19 -4.37 8.14
N ILE A 145 21.58 -4.85 6.96
CA ILE A 145 22.13 -6.21 6.78
C ILE A 145 23.41 -6.38 7.60
N GLU A 146 24.19 -5.31 7.78
CA GLU A 146 25.42 -5.32 8.58
C GLU A 146 25.15 -5.22 10.08
N ARG A 147 23.91 -4.90 10.48
CA ARG A 147 23.45 -4.83 11.87
C ARG A 147 24.30 -3.91 12.73
N ARG A 148 24.68 -2.75 12.19
CA ARG A 148 25.43 -1.73 12.95
C ARG A 148 24.66 -1.26 14.18
N GLY A 149 23.33 -1.26 14.09
CA GLY A 149 22.39 -0.92 15.16
C GLY A 149 22.37 0.56 15.56
N GLU A 150 23.26 1.36 14.98
CA GLU A 150 23.28 2.80 15.01
C GLU A 150 23.57 3.31 13.60
N LEU A 151 22.74 4.25 13.12
CA LEU A 151 22.90 4.96 11.85
C LEU A 151 22.75 6.46 12.08
N LYS A 152 23.27 7.24 11.14
CA LYS A 152 23.08 8.70 11.08
C LYS A 152 22.87 9.15 9.62
N PRO A 153 22.39 10.38 9.39
CA PRO A 153 22.20 10.88 8.04
C PRO A 153 23.52 10.89 7.27
N GLY A 154 23.45 10.49 6.01
CA GLY A 154 24.59 10.36 5.13
C GLY A 154 25.29 9.00 5.14
N ASP A 155 25.01 8.13 6.09
CA ASP A 155 25.53 6.76 6.08
C ASP A 155 24.99 5.99 4.86
N MET A 156 25.86 5.26 4.18
CA MET A 156 25.44 4.27 3.20
C MET A 156 25.07 2.98 3.92
N VAL A 157 23.91 2.43 3.61
CA VAL A 157 23.37 1.21 4.21
C VAL A 157 22.79 0.31 3.14
N ARG A 158 23.09 -0.98 3.24
CA ARG A 158 22.37 -2.02 2.51
C ARG A 158 21.31 -2.60 3.42
N VAL A 159 20.07 -2.57 2.98
CA VAL A 159 18.91 -2.95 3.77
C VAL A 159 18.16 -4.11 3.14
N ASP A 160 17.59 -4.98 3.97
CA ASP A 160 16.48 -5.84 3.52
C ASP A 160 15.19 -5.03 3.39
N VAL A 161 14.32 -5.46 2.47
CA VAL A 161 13.06 -4.78 2.17
C VAL A 161 11.91 -5.72 2.48
N ASP A 162 10.93 -5.25 3.25
CA ASP A 162 9.78 -6.07 3.62
C ASP A 162 8.83 -6.28 2.44
N TRP A 163 8.55 -5.23 1.67
CA TRP A 163 7.58 -5.28 0.58
C TRP A 163 8.01 -4.46 -0.63
N ILE A 164 7.66 -4.99 -1.80
CA ILE A 164 7.67 -4.27 -3.07
C ILE A 164 6.24 -3.98 -3.51
N MET A 165 5.97 -2.75 -3.95
CA MET A 165 4.69 -2.34 -4.52
C MET A 165 4.84 -1.88 -5.96
N ALA A 166 3.93 -2.29 -6.83
CA ALA A 166 3.83 -1.77 -8.19
C ALA A 166 2.38 -1.67 -8.65
N SER A 167 2.15 -0.75 -9.58
CA SER A 167 0.97 -0.73 -10.44
C SER A 167 1.20 -1.55 -11.71
N GLU A 168 0.15 -1.85 -12.46
CA GLU A 168 0.25 -2.50 -13.76
C GLU A 168 1.09 -1.67 -14.74
N LEU A 169 0.97 -0.34 -14.66
CA LEU A 169 1.70 0.59 -15.52
C LEU A 169 3.20 0.55 -15.23
N SER A 170 3.56 0.65 -13.95
CA SER A 170 4.96 0.60 -13.52
C SER A 170 5.57 -0.79 -13.68
N TRP A 171 4.81 -1.86 -13.47
CA TRP A 171 5.23 -3.22 -13.78
C TRP A 171 5.58 -3.39 -15.26
N GLY A 172 4.81 -2.80 -16.18
CA GLY A 172 5.14 -2.82 -17.61
C GLY A 172 6.53 -2.24 -17.94
N ALA A 173 7.02 -1.29 -17.13
CA ALA A 173 8.38 -0.75 -17.24
C ALA A 173 9.42 -1.61 -16.50
N MET A 174 9.14 -2.03 -15.26
CA MET A 174 10.00 -2.92 -14.47
C MET A 174 10.26 -4.24 -15.21
N LYS A 175 9.23 -4.83 -15.82
CA LYS A 175 9.31 -6.06 -16.60
C LYS A 175 10.35 -5.98 -17.71
N LYS A 176 10.51 -4.83 -18.37
CA LYS A 176 11.54 -4.66 -19.42
C LYS A 176 12.95 -4.78 -18.84
N GLN A 177 13.18 -4.20 -17.66
CA GLN A 177 14.47 -4.28 -16.97
C GLN A 177 14.73 -5.70 -16.45
N HIS A 178 13.73 -6.30 -15.82
CA HIS A 178 13.72 -7.68 -15.40
C HIS A 178 14.06 -8.65 -16.55
N ASP A 179 13.40 -8.48 -17.70
CA ASP A 179 13.64 -9.31 -18.88
C ASP A 179 15.04 -9.09 -19.46
N ALA A 180 15.55 -7.86 -19.45
CA ALA A 180 16.91 -7.53 -19.85
C ALA A 180 17.98 -8.17 -18.93
N LEU A 181 17.64 -8.47 -17.68
CA LEU A 181 18.47 -9.23 -16.74
C LEU A 181 18.39 -10.75 -16.93
N GLY A 182 17.73 -11.22 -18.00
CA GLY A 182 17.60 -12.65 -18.29
C GLY A 182 16.44 -13.34 -17.58
N LYS A 183 15.42 -12.58 -17.16
CA LYS A 183 14.22 -13.08 -16.45
C LYS A 183 14.55 -13.87 -15.19
N PRO A 184 15.27 -13.27 -14.22
CA PRO A 184 15.49 -13.93 -12.94
C PRO A 184 14.15 -14.24 -12.24
N GLY A 185 14.14 -15.13 -11.25
CA GLY A 185 13.00 -15.20 -10.33
C GLY A 185 12.92 -13.95 -9.45
N ILE A 186 11.86 -13.85 -8.64
CA ILE A 186 11.77 -12.82 -7.58
C ILE A 186 12.19 -13.41 -6.22
N PHE A 187 12.64 -12.54 -5.32
CA PHE A 187 13.14 -12.96 -4.00
C PHE A 187 12.06 -13.63 -3.14
N ARG A 188 10.88 -13.00 -3.08
CA ARG A 188 9.73 -13.45 -2.27
C ARG A 188 8.42 -13.31 -3.03
N ASN A 189 7.75 -14.44 -3.26
CA ASN A 189 6.42 -14.47 -3.88
C ASN A 189 5.28 -13.98 -2.97
N ASP A 190 5.58 -13.73 -1.70
CA ASP A 190 4.64 -13.28 -0.68
C ASP A 190 4.82 -11.81 -0.25
N ARG A 191 5.73 -11.10 -0.92
CA ARG A 191 6.11 -9.71 -0.62
C ARG A 191 6.16 -8.80 -1.84
N PHE A 192 5.48 -9.18 -2.91
CA PHE A 192 5.26 -8.32 -4.08
C PHE A 192 3.76 -8.02 -4.23
N TRP A 193 3.41 -6.76 -4.04
CA TRP A 193 2.06 -6.24 -4.19
C TRP A 193 1.90 -5.59 -5.57
N LEU A 194 1.11 -6.22 -6.44
CA LEU A 194 0.83 -5.71 -7.78
C LEU A 194 -0.67 -5.38 -7.89
N ALA A 195 -0.97 -4.11 -8.14
CA ALA A 195 -2.34 -3.61 -8.32
C ALA A 195 -2.57 -3.12 -9.76
N GLY A 196 -3.78 -3.32 -10.29
CA GLY A 196 -4.18 -2.80 -11.58
C GLY A 196 -5.18 -1.65 -11.46
N ASP A 197 -4.69 -0.42 -11.39
CA ASP A 197 -5.49 0.74 -10.97
C ASP A 197 -5.21 2.04 -11.73
N HIS A 198 -4.10 2.16 -12.46
CA HIS A 198 -3.68 3.43 -13.07
C HIS A 198 -4.39 3.73 -14.39
N VAL A 199 -4.38 2.76 -15.30
CA VAL A 199 -4.93 2.89 -16.65
C VAL A 199 -6.07 1.90 -16.93
N VAL A 200 -6.22 0.88 -16.09
CA VAL A 200 -7.21 -0.18 -16.27
C VAL A 200 -8.60 0.27 -15.85
N ASP A 201 -9.55 0.15 -16.78
CA ASP A 201 -10.98 0.36 -16.55
C ASP A 201 -11.78 -0.50 -17.56
N PRO A 202 -12.93 -1.08 -17.17
CA PRO A 202 -13.76 -1.91 -18.05
C PRO A 202 -14.12 -1.27 -19.39
N ARG A 203 -14.28 0.05 -19.44
CA ARG A 203 -14.64 0.83 -20.64
C ARG A 203 -13.51 0.87 -21.68
N VAL A 204 -12.26 0.67 -21.25
CA VAL A 204 -11.05 0.76 -22.10
C VAL A 204 -10.27 -0.55 -22.18
N LYS A 205 -10.83 -1.66 -21.67
CA LYS A 205 -10.18 -2.99 -21.64
C LYS A 205 -9.66 -3.52 -22.97
N ASN A 206 -10.23 -3.05 -24.09
CA ASN A 206 -9.87 -3.49 -25.45
C ASN A 206 -8.76 -2.64 -26.08
N VAL A 207 -8.32 -1.55 -25.44
CA VAL A 207 -7.20 -0.74 -25.92
C VAL A 207 -5.94 -1.60 -25.88
N PRO A 208 -5.16 -1.72 -26.98
CA PRO A 208 -4.04 -2.67 -27.06
C PRO A 208 -3.02 -2.55 -25.93
N LEU A 209 -2.66 -1.31 -25.55
CA LEU A 209 -1.73 -1.05 -24.44
C LEU A 209 -2.29 -1.57 -23.11
N ILE A 210 -3.56 -1.26 -22.79
CA ILE A 210 -4.19 -1.69 -21.54
C ILE A 210 -4.30 -3.21 -21.50
N LYS A 211 -4.72 -3.84 -22.60
CA LYS A 211 -4.78 -5.30 -22.72
C LYS A 211 -3.42 -5.95 -22.48
N GLN A 212 -2.34 -5.34 -22.98
CA GLN A 212 -0.98 -5.82 -22.77
C GLN A 212 -0.56 -5.71 -21.29
N LEU A 213 -0.81 -4.57 -20.63
CA LEU A 213 -0.46 -4.36 -19.22
C LEU A 213 -1.21 -5.33 -18.28
N VAL A 214 -2.48 -5.59 -18.57
CA VAL A 214 -3.28 -6.61 -17.86
C VAL A 214 -2.67 -7.99 -18.06
N ALA A 215 -2.36 -8.37 -19.30
CA ALA A 215 -1.75 -9.66 -19.60
C ALA A 215 -0.38 -9.84 -18.94
N ASP A 216 0.45 -8.80 -18.90
CA ASP A 216 1.75 -8.82 -18.23
C ASP A 216 1.63 -8.94 -16.70
N SER A 217 0.56 -8.41 -16.11
CA SER A 217 0.26 -8.53 -14.68
C SER A 217 -0.24 -9.93 -14.31
N GLU A 218 -1.14 -10.51 -15.12
CA GLU A 218 -1.61 -11.89 -14.96
C GLU A 218 -0.48 -12.91 -15.19
N ALA A 219 0.43 -12.64 -16.13
CA ALA A 219 1.62 -13.43 -16.33
C ALA A 219 2.52 -13.40 -15.08
N ALA A 220 2.78 -12.21 -14.52
CA ALA A 220 3.58 -12.09 -13.29
C ALA A 220 3.01 -12.88 -12.11
N LYS A 221 1.68 -12.87 -11.93
CA LYS A 221 1.00 -13.70 -10.92
C LYS A 221 1.40 -15.17 -11.05
N THR A 222 1.38 -15.69 -12.28
CA THR A 222 1.63 -17.10 -12.58
C THR A 222 3.12 -17.43 -12.53
N ASP A 223 3.94 -16.63 -13.23
CA ASP A 223 5.38 -16.81 -13.36
C ASP A 223 6.09 -16.76 -12.01
N PHE A 224 5.62 -15.90 -11.09
CA PHE A 224 6.20 -15.74 -9.77
C PHE A 224 5.42 -16.42 -8.65
N MET A 225 4.34 -17.14 -8.96
CA MET A 225 3.46 -17.77 -7.97
C MET A 225 3.01 -16.78 -6.87
N MET A 226 2.58 -15.58 -7.26
CA MET A 226 2.29 -14.50 -6.32
C MET A 226 1.12 -14.87 -5.39
N THR A 227 1.31 -14.63 -4.09
CA THR A 227 0.20 -14.73 -3.11
C THR A 227 -0.53 -13.40 -2.89
N GLU A 228 0.01 -12.31 -3.45
CA GLU A 228 -0.41 -10.92 -3.19
C GLU A 228 -0.79 -10.20 -4.49
N TYR A 229 -1.80 -10.75 -5.16
CA TYR A 229 -2.41 -10.21 -6.37
C TYR A 229 -3.92 -10.51 -6.39
N GLN A 230 -4.75 -9.46 -6.34
CA GLN A 230 -6.21 -9.57 -6.26
C GLN A 230 -6.89 -9.19 -7.58
N GLY A 231 -6.11 -8.92 -8.62
CA GLY A 231 -6.62 -8.58 -9.95
C GLY A 231 -6.83 -7.07 -10.14
N MET A 232 -7.41 -6.77 -11.30
CA MET A 232 -7.63 -5.40 -11.79
C MET A 232 -8.81 -4.75 -11.06
N ASN A 233 -8.72 -3.44 -10.81
CA ASN A 233 -9.76 -2.64 -10.15
C ASN A 233 -10.20 -3.16 -8.77
N TYR A 234 -9.38 -3.98 -8.10
CA TYR A 234 -9.62 -4.40 -6.70
C TYR A 234 -9.36 -3.24 -5.73
N THR A 235 -8.28 -2.50 -5.96
CA THR A 235 -7.81 -1.42 -5.09
C THR A 235 -6.94 -0.45 -5.88
N ILE A 236 -6.98 0.82 -5.50
CA ILE A 236 -5.86 1.73 -5.74
C ILE A 236 -4.67 1.22 -4.93
N MET A 237 -3.47 1.17 -5.51
CA MET A 237 -2.36 0.38 -4.97
C MET A 237 -2.04 0.63 -3.49
N HIS A 238 -2.20 1.88 -3.04
CA HIS A 238 -1.88 2.30 -1.67
C HIS A 238 -2.96 1.95 -0.64
N THR A 239 -4.23 1.89 -1.06
CA THR A 239 -5.39 1.82 -0.17
C THR A 239 -5.42 0.52 0.63
N GLU A 240 -5.60 -0.63 -0.02
CA GLU A 240 -5.61 -1.91 0.70
C GLU A 240 -4.22 -2.35 1.17
N PHE A 241 -3.14 -1.79 0.61
CA PHE A 241 -1.81 -2.03 1.17
C PHE A 241 -1.66 -1.39 2.55
N PHE A 242 -2.02 -0.12 2.70
CA PHE A 242 -2.05 0.55 4.00
C PHE A 242 -3.03 -0.16 4.96
N ARG A 243 -4.24 -0.47 4.50
CA ARG A 243 -5.29 -1.03 5.36
C ARG A 243 -4.97 -2.43 5.86
N GLU A 244 -4.33 -3.27 5.06
CA GLU A 244 -4.18 -4.70 5.37
C GLU A 244 -2.72 -5.18 5.47
N ARG A 245 -1.72 -4.51 4.88
CA ARG A 245 -0.35 -5.06 4.78
C ARG A 245 0.69 -4.28 5.56
N ALA A 246 0.67 -2.96 5.42
CA ALA A 246 1.62 -2.07 6.10
C ALA A 246 1.53 -2.22 7.62
N GLN A 247 2.68 -2.30 8.28
CA GLN A 247 2.79 -2.40 9.74
C GLN A 247 3.94 -1.51 10.24
N PRO A 248 3.87 -1.06 11.51
CA PRO A 248 4.93 -0.29 12.15
C PRO A 248 6.27 -0.99 12.01
N GLY A 249 7.30 -0.19 11.73
CA GLY A 249 8.67 -0.66 11.67
C GLY A 249 9.02 -1.44 10.42
N MET A 250 8.14 -1.53 9.42
CA MET A 250 8.47 -2.10 8.10
C MET A 250 9.23 -1.10 7.22
N LEU A 251 10.02 -1.62 6.27
CA LEU A 251 10.59 -0.88 5.15
C LEU A 251 9.96 -1.33 3.82
N VAL A 252 9.26 -0.43 3.15
CA VAL A 252 8.51 -0.70 1.91
C VAL A 252 9.03 0.16 0.78
N ILE A 253 9.19 -0.44 -0.39
CA ILE A 253 9.60 0.25 -1.61
C ILE A 253 8.52 0.09 -2.66
N GLY A 254 8.17 1.17 -3.35
CA GLY A 254 7.17 1.13 -4.41
C GLY A 254 7.58 1.93 -5.63
N SER A 255 7.05 1.54 -6.80
CA SER A 255 7.27 2.23 -8.08
C SER A 255 6.27 3.37 -8.33
N ASP A 256 5.82 4.01 -7.26
CA ASP A 256 4.91 5.15 -7.26
C ASP A 256 5.28 6.13 -6.14
N SER A 257 5.17 7.44 -6.39
CA SER A 257 5.57 8.47 -5.44
C SER A 257 4.71 8.50 -4.17
N HIS A 258 3.44 8.10 -4.25
CA HIS A 258 2.51 8.07 -3.12
C HIS A 258 2.64 6.81 -2.27
N THR A 259 3.65 5.96 -2.51
CA THR A 259 4.02 4.84 -1.61
C THR A 259 4.20 5.30 -0.15
N CYS A 260 4.60 6.56 0.04
CA CYS A 260 4.69 7.22 1.34
C CYS A 260 3.40 7.18 2.18
N SER A 261 2.23 6.93 1.59
CA SER A 261 0.95 6.84 2.32
C SER A 261 0.96 5.85 3.48
N SER A 262 1.74 4.76 3.38
CA SER A 262 1.86 3.75 4.44
C SER A 262 2.57 4.25 5.68
N GLY A 263 3.29 5.37 5.61
CA GLY A 263 3.93 5.98 6.78
C GLY A 263 2.97 6.49 7.84
N SER A 264 1.69 6.58 7.53
CA SER A 264 0.58 6.75 8.48
C SER A 264 0.54 5.71 9.61
N LEU A 265 1.12 4.51 9.40
CA LEU A 265 1.20 3.43 10.39
C LEU A 265 2.60 3.26 11.00
N GLY A 266 3.50 4.23 10.85
CA GLY A 266 4.89 4.08 11.29
C GLY A 266 5.70 3.10 10.43
N CYS A 267 5.28 2.89 9.17
CA CYS A 267 5.99 2.13 8.16
C CYS A 267 6.89 3.09 7.34
N LEU A 268 8.16 2.78 7.16
CA LEU A 268 9.03 3.56 6.30
C LEU A 268 8.80 3.15 4.84
N ALA A 269 7.94 3.88 4.13
CA ALA A 269 7.52 3.53 2.78
C ALA A 269 8.01 4.58 1.76
N ILE A 270 8.80 4.17 0.77
CA ILE A 270 9.52 5.09 -0.12
C ILE A 270 9.18 4.77 -1.59
N GLY A 271 8.77 5.78 -2.33
CA GLY A 271 8.60 5.71 -3.78
C GLY A 271 9.95 5.88 -4.48
N LEU A 272 10.30 4.95 -5.38
CA LEU A 272 11.55 4.99 -6.16
C LEU A 272 11.28 4.72 -7.64
N GLY A 273 12.28 5.03 -8.49
CA GLY A 273 12.21 4.74 -9.91
C GLY A 273 12.24 3.23 -10.21
N VAL A 274 11.72 2.84 -11.38
CA VAL A 274 11.53 1.44 -11.76
C VAL A 274 12.77 0.56 -11.62
N ALA A 275 13.97 1.09 -11.87
CA ALA A 275 15.24 0.38 -11.71
C ALA A 275 15.50 0.02 -10.24
N ASP A 276 15.35 1.00 -9.36
CA ASP A 276 15.64 0.90 -7.93
C ASP A 276 14.60 0.03 -7.21
N VAL A 277 13.40 -0.12 -7.77
CA VAL A 277 12.35 -1.04 -7.29
C VAL A 277 12.58 -2.46 -7.80
N THR A 278 13.08 -2.61 -9.04
CA THR A 278 13.34 -3.93 -9.65
C THR A 278 14.47 -4.67 -8.95
N VAL A 279 15.50 -3.96 -8.47
CA VAL A 279 16.62 -4.58 -7.73
C VAL A 279 16.14 -5.36 -6.49
N PRO A 280 15.50 -4.74 -5.48
CA PRO A 280 15.05 -5.45 -4.29
C PRO A 280 13.91 -6.44 -4.56
N LEU A 281 13.15 -6.30 -5.66
CA LEU A 281 12.22 -7.36 -6.10
C LEU A 281 12.96 -8.68 -6.40
N ILE A 282 14.13 -8.60 -7.02
CA ILE A 282 14.94 -9.75 -7.41
C ILE A 282 15.83 -10.23 -6.25
N THR A 283 16.44 -9.30 -5.51
CA THR A 283 17.49 -9.62 -4.52
C THR A 283 17.01 -9.65 -3.08
N GLY A 284 15.87 -9.01 -2.77
CA GLY A 284 15.40 -8.77 -1.40
C GLY A 284 16.11 -7.64 -0.66
N GLU A 285 17.10 -7.01 -1.28
CA GLU A 285 17.98 -6.03 -0.64
C GLU A 285 18.26 -4.84 -1.58
N THR A 286 18.40 -3.64 -1.02
CA THR A 286 18.84 -2.46 -1.80
C THR A 286 19.72 -1.54 -0.96
N TRP A 287 20.25 -0.48 -1.58
CA TRP A 287 21.10 0.51 -0.95
C TRP A 287 20.36 1.83 -0.72
N PHE A 288 20.56 2.41 0.45
CA PHE A 288 20.16 3.78 0.76
C PHE A 288 21.34 4.58 1.30
N LYS A 289 21.36 5.86 0.95
CA LYS A 289 21.99 6.87 1.78
C LYS A 289 20.95 7.33 2.79
N VAL A 290 21.18 7.14 4.09
CA VAL A 290 20.23 7.53 5.13
C VAL A 290 19.94 9.03 5.00
N PRO A 291 18.69 9.46 4.72
CA PRO A 291 18.37 10.87 4.56
C PRO A 291 18.35 11.62 5.88
N GLU A 292 18.42 12.95 5.82
CA GLU A 292 18.08 13.79 6.96
C GLU A 292 16.56 13.76 7.21
N SER A 293 16.16 13.98 8.46
CA SER A 293 14.75 14.07 8.86
C SER A 293 14.40 15.47 9.35
N VAL A 294 13.21 15.95 8.96
CA VAL A 294 12.54 17.12 9.55
C VAL A 294 11.39 16.66 10.42
N ASN A 295 11.19 17.32 11.57
CA ASN A 295 10.07 17.04 12.46
C ASN A 295 8.93 18.04 12.24
N ILE A 296 7.76 17.55 11.85
CA ILE A 296 6.52 18.31 11.85
C ILE A 296 5.73 17.93 13.11
N ARG A 297 5.85 18.76 14.14
CA ARG A 297 5.24 18.53 15.44
C ARG A 297 3.81 19.06 15.47
N LEU A 298 2.84 18.17 15.40
CA LEU A 298 1.41 18.47 15.44
C LEU A 298 0.95 18.70 16.88
N VAL A 299 0.26 19.81 17.13
CA VAL A 299 -0.32 20.20 18.42
C VAL A 299 -1.79 20.59 18.26
N GLY A 300 -2.50 20.80 19.36
CA GLY A 300 -3.91 21.17 19.33
C GLY A 300 -4.80 20.01 18.86
N LYS A 301 -6.07 20.33 18.60
CA LYS A 301 -7.11 19.39 18.16
C LYS A 301 -7.83 19.98 16.94
N PRO A 302 -8.05 19.22 15.86
CA PRO A 302 -8.81 19.69 14.70
C PRO A 302 -10.26 20.00 15.07
N SER A 303 -10.85 20.96 14.36
CA SER A 303 -12.29 21.22 14.43
C SER A 303 -13.08 20.04 13.86
N PRO A 304 -14.34 19.83 14.29
CA PRO A 304 -15.19 18.76 13.74
C PRO A 304 -15.27 18.79 12.22
N GLY A 305 -15.12 17.62 11.58
CA GLY A 305 -15.17 17.47 10.12
C GLY A 305 -13.91 17.92 9.37
N ILE A 306 -12.90 18.44 10.07
CA ILE A 306 -11.58 18.74 9.49
C ILE A 306 -10.73 17.48 9.52
N GLY A 307 -10.30 17.02 8.34
CA GLY A 307 -9.58 15.77 8.15
C GLY A 307 -8.10 15.93 7.81
N GLY A 308 -7.50 14.81 7.39
CA GLY A 308 -6.10 14.76 6.98
C GLY A 308 -5.79 15.64 5.77
N LYS A 309 -6.71 15.71 4.80
CA LYS A 309 -6.57 16.53 3.60
C LYS A 309 -6.44 18.02 3.92
N ASP A 310 -7.31 18.55 4.76
CA ASP A 310 -7.24 19.96 5.18
C ASP A 310 -5.95 20.22 5.98
N THR A 311 -5.51 19.26 6.80
CA THR A 311 -4.26 19.36 7.57
C THR A 311 -3.03 19.46 6.69
N ILE A 312 -2.88 18.59 5.68
CA ILE A 312 -1.72 18.64 4.78
C ILE A 312 -1.76 19.84 3.84
N LEU A 313 -2.95 20.30 3.42
CA LEU A 313 -3.09 21.57 2.72
C LEU A 313 -2.66 22.75 3.59
N TYR A 314 -3.00 22.75 4.89
CA TYR A 314 -2.51 23.76 5.82
C TYR A 314 -0.98 23.73 5.97
N ILE A 315 -0.38 22.54 6.08
CA ILE A 315 1.09 22.40 6.13
C ILE A 315 1.72 22.95 4.85
N LEU A 316 1.18 22.61 3.67
CA LEU A 316 1.62 23.15 2.38
C LEU A 316 1.44 24.67 2.30
N LYS A 317 0.37 25.22 2.89
CA LYS A 317 0.14 26.66 2.96
C LYS A 317 1.27 27.37 3.71
N GLU A 318 1.61 26.86 4.90
CA GLU A 318 2.56 27.47 5.83
C GLU A 318 4.00 27.26 5.40
N LEU A 319 4.34 26.03 4.98
CA LEU A 319 5.74 25.66 4.75
C LEU A 319 6.12 25.66 3.26
N LYS A 320 5.15 25.58 2.34
CA LYS A 320 5.35 25.48 0.88
C LYS A 320 5.98 24.17 0.41
N ARG A 321 5.81 23.87 -0.88
CA ARG A 321 6.38 22.68 -1.51
C ARG A 321 7.90 22.84 -1.70
N ASN A 322 8.65 21.76 -1.57
CA ASN A 322 10.08 21.67 -1.88
C ASN A 322 10.96 22.70 -1.11
N THR A 323 10.53 23.09 0.08
CA THR A 323 11.27 23.97 0.98
C THR A 323 11.85 23.15 2.13
N VAL A 324 11.03 22.91 3.16
CA VAL A 324 11.36 22.22 4.39
C VAL A 324 11.57 20.72 4.14
N ALA A 325 10.70 20.09 3.35
CA ALA A 325 10.73 18.64 3.15
C ALA A 325 11.66 18.15 2.02
N ALA A 326 12.17 19.05 1.16
CA ALA A 326 12.99 18.66 0.00
C ALA A 326 14.16 17.76 0.40
N GLU A 327 14.27 16.58 -0.25
CA GLU A 327 15.32 15.57 -0.02
C GLU A 327 15.37 15.01 1.41
N ARG A 328 14.30 15.16 2.19
CA ARG A 328 14.23 14.76 3.60
C ARG A 328 13.08 13.82 3.88
N ILE A 329 13.21 13.07 4.95
CA ILE A 329 12.09 12.33 5.55
C ILE A 329 11.32 13.29 6.46
N VAL A 330 10.00 13.30 6.34
CA VAL A 330 9.11 14.11 7.19
C VAL A 330 8.58 13.22 8.30
N GLU A 331 9.04 13.43 9.53
CA GLU A 331 8.50 12.74 10.71
C GLU A 331 7.40 13.57 11.36
N PHE A 332 6.19 13.02 11.42
CA PHE A 332 5.07 13.62 12.11
C PHE A 332 5.04 13.14 13.56
N THR A 333 5.17 14.09 14.50
CA THR A 333 5.23 13.81 15.94
C THR A 333 4.31 14.76 16.72
N GLY A 334 4.27 14.63 18.04
CA GLY A 334 3.60 15.58 18.93
C GLY A 334 2.22 15.13 19.43
N PRO A 335 1.67 15.85 20.42
CA PRO A 335 0.45 15.45 21.11
C PRO A 335 -0.81 15.52 20.23
N GLY A 336 -0.77 16.23 19.10
CA GLY A 336 -1.90 16.33 18.16
C GLY A 336 -2.22 15.02 17.45
N LEU A 337 -1.27 14.08 17.37
CA LEU A 337 -1.44 12.78 16.68
C LEU A 337 -2.63 11.98 17.21
N GLN A 338 -2.91 12.06 18.51
CA GLN A 338 -4.01 11.32 19.15
C GLN A 338 -5.40 11.69 18.59
N TYR A 339 -5.52 12.85 17.94
CA TYR A 339 -6.78 13.31 17.35
C TYR A 339 -6.90 13.00 15.86
N LEU A 340 -5.90 12.36 15.27
CA LEU A 340 -5.90 11.96 13.87
C LEU A 340 -6.05 10.44 13.76
N SER A 341 -7.09 10.00 13.07
CA SER A 341 -7.27 8.60 12.70
C SER A 341 -6.15 8.13 11.76
N CYS A 342 -6.00 6.82 11.57
CA CYS A 342 -5.04 6.30 10.60
C CYS A 342 -5.39 6.74 9.16
N ASP A 343 -6.67 6.90 8.83
CA ASP A 343 -7.12 7.41 7.51
C ASP A 343 -6.75 8.90 7.34
N ALA A 344 -6.90 9.73 8.37
CA ALA A 344 -6.42 11.12 8.33
C ALA A 344 -4.89 11.20 8.19
N ARG A 345 -4.15 10.35 8.92
CA ARG A 345 -2.68 10.24 8.78
C ARG A 345 -2.29 9.76 7.40
N PHE A 346 -3.06 8.86 6.78
CA PHE A 346 -2.84 8.36 5.44
C PHE A 346 -2.90 9.49 4.40
N ALA A 347 -3.91 10.37 4.46
CA ALA A 347 -3.98 11.53 3.57
C ALA A 347 -2.79 12.49 3.75
N ILE A 348 -2.31 12.69 4.99
CA ILE A 348 -1.15 13.55 5.29
C ILE A 348 0.15 12.92 4.77
N ALA A 349 0.36 11.63 5.05
CA ALA A 349 1.54 10.89 4.60
C ALA A 349 1.60 10.81 3.08
N ASN A 350 0.47 10.54 2.42
CA ASN A 350 0.33 10.52 0.95
C ASN A 350 0.83 11.83 0.34
N MET A 351 0.29 12.97 0.78
CA MET A 351 0.65 14.27 0.22
C MET A 351 1.99 14.83 0.72
N THR A 352 2.78 14.03 1.45
CA THR A 352 4.19 14.37 1.69
C THR A 352 4.99 14.40 0.39
N ALA A 353 4.56 13.63 -0.62
CA ALA A 353 5.10 13.73 -1.98
C ALA A 353 4.92 15.15 -2.56
N GLU A 354 3.74 15.76 -2.42
CA GLU A 354 3.50 17.14 -2.84
C GLU A 354 4.21 18.18 -1.97
N PHE A 355 4.48 17.86 -0.70
CA PHE A 355 5.31 18.68 0.18
C PHE A 355 6.80 18.66 -0.24
N GLY A 356 7.21 17.66 -1.02
CA GLY A 356 8.57 17.49 -1.52
C GLY A 356 9.44 16.55 -0.69
N GLY A 357 8.84 15.84 0.27
CA GLY A 357 9.52 14.86 1.09
C GLY A 357 9.82 13.58 0.32
N ILE A 358 10.91 12.90 0.70
CA ILE A 358 11.19 11.52 0.26
C ILE A 358 10.04 10.61 0.69
N THR A 359 9.58 10.78 1.93
CA THR A 359 8.42 10.12 2.49
C THR A 359 7.97 10.84 3.77
N GLY A 360 6.73 10.59 4.18
CA GLY A 360 6.15 11.07 5.44
C GLY A 360 5.84 9.90 6.35
N ILE A 361 6.27 9.95 7.61
CA ILE A 361 6.07 8.87 8.58
C ILE A 361 5.57 9.40 9.92
N PHE A 362 4.54 8.76 10.46
CA PHE A 362 3.99 9.07 11.77
C PHE A 362 4.64 8.19 12.84
N THR A 363 4.90 8.77 14.00
CA THR A 363 5.24 7.95 15.18
C THR A 363 4.03 7.08 15.53
N PRO A 364 4.14 5.73 15.48
CA PRO A 364 3.02 4.85 15.75
C PRO A 364 2.62 4.94 17.23
N ASP A 365 1.31 4.92 17.48
CA ASP A 365 0.71 5.07 18.81
C ASP A 365 -0.44 4.07 19.01
N GLN A 366 -1.27 4.31 20.03
CA GLN A 366 -2.42 3.47 20.33
C GLN A 366 -3.39 3.35 19.15
N THR A 367 -3.66 4.46 18.44
CA THR A 367 -4.54 4.48 17.27
C THR A 367 -4.03 3.55 16.17
N THR A 368 -2.71 3.57 15.92
CA THR A 368 -2.07 2.64 14.98
C THR A 368 -2.20 1.18 15.44
N HIS A 369 -1.95 0.92 16.73
CA HIS A 369 -2.07 -0.42 17.29
C HIS A 369 -3.50 -0.98 17.18
N ASP A 370 -4.50 -0.17 17.52
CA ASP A 370 -5.91 -0.57 17.46
C ASP A 370 -6.35 -0.83 16.02
N PHE A 371 -5.94 0.03 15.07
CA PHE A 371 -6.21 -0.16 13.65
C PHE A 371 -5.70 -1.51 13.13
N ILE A 372 -4.48 -1.89 13.50
CA ILE A 372 -3.86 -3.15 13.04
C ILE A 372 -4.48 -4.36 13.73
N THR A 373 -4.70 -4.28 15.04
CA THR A 373 -5.28 -5.39 15.81
C THR A 373 -6.73 -5.70 15.41
N GLN A 374 -7.43 -4.75 14.79
CA GLN A 374 -8.79 -4.91 14.25
C GLN A 374 -8.86 -5.57 12.86
N ARG A 375 -7.73 -5.73 12.13
CA ARG A 375 -7.72 -6.40 10.81
C ARG A 375 -8.33 -7.81 10.87
N LYS A 376 -8.82 -8.38 9.78
CA LYS A 376 -9.40 -9.74 9.84
C LYS A 376 -8.34 -10.83 9.81
N SER A 377 -7.33 -10.67 8.95
CA SER A 377 -6.29 -11.68 8.72
C SER A 377 -5.24 -11.69 9.86
N PRO A 378 -4.96 -12.84 10.49
CA PRO A 378 -3.86 -12.96 11.46
C PRO A 378 -2.48 -12.63 10.88
N ARG A 379 -2.22 -13.01 9.62
CA ARG A 379 -0.95 -12.72 8.90
C ARG A 379 -0.65 -11.22 8.85
N ASN A 380 -1.71 -10.42 8.75
CA ASN A 380 -1.66 -8.97 8.60
C ASN A 380 -1.40 -8.21 9.93
N LYS A 381 -1.08 -8.94 11.01
CA LYS A 381 -0.86 -8.40 12.37
C LYS A 381 0.41 -8.89 13.06
N ARG A 382 1.14 -9.85 12.47
CA ARG A 382 2.22 -10.59 13.14
C ARG A 382 3.58 -9.90 13.14
N ASN A 383 3.78 -8.90 12.28
CA ASN A 383 5.11 -8.35 11.96
C ASN A 383 5.30 -6.92 12.47
N SER A 384 4.40 -6.41 13.30
CA SER A 384 4.47 -5.04 13.80
C SER A 384 5.62 -4.88 14.80
N LYS A 385 6.53 -3.95 14.51
CA LYS A 385 7.62 -3.52 15.40
C LYS A 385 7.44 -2.03 15.69
N TYR A 386 7.10 -1.69 16.93
CA TYR A 386 6.82 -0.31 17.28
C TYR A 386 8.11 0.39 17.68
N PHE A 387 8.54 1.35 16.87
CA PHE A 387 9.64 2.27 17.19
C PHE A 387 9.10 3.66 17.49
N ARG A 388 9.87 4.44 18.24
CA ARG A 388 9.63 5.88 18.46
C ARG A 388 10.96 6.61 18.37
N PRO A 389 10.99 7.88 17.94
CA PRO A 389 12.23 8.66 17.99
C PRO A 389 12.75 8.73 19.42
N ASP A 390 14.07 8.76 19.58
CA ASP A 390 14.69 9.03 20.87
C ASP A 390 14.43 10.47 21.34
N GLU A 391 14.46 10.69 22.66
CA GLU A 391 14.23 12.02 23.24
C GLU A 391 15.27 13.07 22.80
N ASP A 392 16.50 12.61 22.54
CA ASP A 392 17.64 13.39 22.04
C ASP A 392 17.88 13.19 20.53
N ALA A 393 16.89 12.67 19.79
CA ALA A 393 16.99 12.54 18.33
C ALA A 393 17.20 13.90 17.66
N VAL A 394 18.14 13.97 16.71
CA VAL A 394 18.50 15.21 16.03
C VAL A 394 17.74 15.31 14.72
N TYR A 395 16.95 16.37 14.59
CA TYR A 395 16.29 16.76 13.33
C TYR A 395 17.00 17.98 12.75
N ILE A 396 17.05 18.07 11.41
CA ILE A 396 17.64 19.25 10.75
C ILE A 396 16.81 20.51 11.02
N GLU A 397 15.50 20.35 11.17
CA GLU A 397 14.56 21.40 11.53
C GLU A 397 13.35 20.81 12.27
N THR A 398 12.65 21.63 13.06
CA THR A 398 11.37 21.27 13.67
C THR A 398 10.37 22.40 13.51
N HIS A 399 9.21 22.10 12.94
CA HIS A 399 8.09 23.04 12.78
C HIS A 399 6.92 22.58 13.62
N THR A 400 6.27 23.52 14.31
CA THR A 400 5.04 23.23 15.06
C THR A 400 3.82 23.63 14.24
N ILE A 401 2.87 22.71 14.07
CA ILE A 401 1.61 22.94 13.35
C ILE A 401 0.46 22.77 14.32
N ASP A 402 -0.33 23.83 14.50
CA ASP A 402 -1.51 23.81 15.36
C ASP A 402 -2.76 23.34 14.58
N LEU A 403 -3.24 22.15 14.91
CA LEU A 403 -4.42 21.55 14.30
C LEU A 403 -5.69 22.35 14.57
N SER A 404 -5.74 23.17 15.63
CA SER A 404 -6.90 24.02 15.92
C SER A 404 -7.05 25.20 14.97
N ALA A 405 -5.97 25.57 14.25
CA ALA A 405 -5.98 26.60 13.22
C ALA A 405 -6.38 26.05 11.82
N VAL A 406 -6.49 24.73 11.68
CA VAL A 406 -6.87 24.10 10.42
C VAL A 406 -8.37 24.32 10.16
N GLN A 407 -8.69 24.71 8.93
CA GLN A 407 -10.04 24.91 8.42
C GLN A 407 -10.15 24.31 7.02
N SER A 408 -11.31 24.42 6.35
CA SER A 408 -11.45 23.93 4.98
C SER A 408 -10.63 24.75 3.99
N PHE A 409 -9.71 24.09 3.30
CA PHE A 409 -8.76 24.71 2.38
C PHE A 409 -8.94 24.23 0.94
N ILE A 410 -8.50 25.05 -0.02
CA ILE A 410 -8.38 24.70 -1.43
C ILE A 410 -6.94 25.00 -1.89
N ALA A 411 -6.30 24.02 -2.54
CA ALA A 411 -5.13 24.26 -3.37
C ALA A 411 -5.58 24.71 -4.78
N ARG A 412 -5.21 25.94 -5.14
CA ARG A 412 -5.57 26.54 -6.42
C ARG A 412 -4.74 25.96 -7.54
N TYR A 413 -5.39 25.65 -8.65
CA TYR A 413 -4.69 25.30 -9.88
C TYR A 413 -3.67 26.39 -10.27
N PRO A 414 -2.45 26.05 -10.74
CA PRO A 414 -1.92 24.70 -10.97
C PRO A 414 -0.96 24.20 -9.87
N SER A 415 -0.99 24.79 -8.67
CA SER A 415 0.05 24.58 -7.65
C SER A 415 -0.52 23.95 -6.38
N PRO A 416 -0.03 22.77 -5.93
CA PRO A 416 -0.55 22.11 -4.73
C PRO A 416 -0.34 22.90 -3.44
N ASP A 417 0.64 23.81 -3.42
CA ASP A 417 1.00 24.66 -2.28
C ASP A 417 0.47 26.11 -2.37
N ASP A 418 -0.28 26.43 -3.43
CA ASP A 418 -1.09 27.66 -3.51
C ASP A 418 -2.42 27.47 -2.80
N VAL A 419 -2.34 27.36 -1.48
CA VAL A 419 -3.46 27.01 -0.60
C VAL A 419 -4.10 28.25 -0.01
N VAL A 420 -5.42 28.37 -0.19
CA VAL A 420 -6.26 29.43 0.39
C VAL A 420 -7.48 28.83 1.10
N PRO A 421 -8.04 29.50 2.12
CA PRO A 421 -9.35 29.14 2.68
C PRO A 421 -10.42 29.06 1.58
N ILE A 422 -11.27 28.03 1.60
CA ILE A 422 -12.29 27.81 0.57
C ILE A 422 -13.20 29.02 0.33
N ARG A 423 -13.51 29.77 1.40
CA ARG A 423 -14.32 30.99 1.37
C ARG A 423 -13.82 32.06 0.40
N GLU A 424 -12.52 32.09 0.08
CA GLU A 424 -11.95 33.06 -0.86
C GLU A 424 -12.39 32.80 -2.30
N LEU A 425 -12.83 31.58 -2.61
CA LEU A 425 -13.31 31.17 -3.92
C LEU A 425 -14.80 30.87 -3.93
N GLN A 426 -15.53 31.25 -2.88
CA GLN A 426 -16.96 31.00 -2.73
C GLN A 426 -17.73 31.45 -3.99
N GLY A 427 -18.54 30.54 -4.55
CA GLY A 427 -19.37 30.81 -5.71
C GLY A 427 -18.68 30.63 -7.07
N THR A 428 -17.37 30.34 -7.11
CA THR A 428 -16.65 29.97 -8.34
C THR A 428 -17.36 28.80 -9.03
N HIS A 429 -17.65 28.95 -10.32
CA HIS A 429 -18.31 27.93 -11.13
C HIS A 429 -17.46 26.66 -11.29
N LEU A 430 -18.12 25.50 -11.27
CA LEU A 430 -17.51 24.19 -11.51
C LEU A 430 -18.23 23.47 -12.65
N ASP A 431 -17.48 22.93 -13.59
CA ASP A 431 -17.97 22.00 -14.61
C ASP A 431 -17.97 20.56 -14.08
N GLY A 432 -17.12 20.26 -13.09
CA GLY A 432 -17.01 18.92 -12.52
C GLY A 432 -16.61 18.87 -11.04
N CYS A 433 -17.05 17.81 -10.37
CA CYS A 433 -16.66 17.46 -9.00
C CYS A 433 -16.21 16.00 -8.96
N PHE A 434 -15.05 15.73 -8.37
CA PHE A 434 -14.49 14.38 -8.25
C PHE A 434 -14.10 14.06 -6.81
N ILE A 435 -14.63 12.96 -6.27
CA ILE A 435 -14.25 12.42 -4.96
C ILE A 435 -13.59 11.07 -5.18
N GLY A 436 -12.33 10.90 -4.78
CA GLY A 436 -11.60 9.64 -4.95
C GLY A 436 -10.09 9.86 -5.06
N ALA A 437 -9.41 8.99 -5.81
CA ALA A 437 -7.95 8.90 -5.92
C ALA A 437 -7.26 8.31 -4.68
N CYS A 438 -5.93 8.11 -4.76
CA CYS A 438 -5.12 7.49 -3.73
C CYS A 438 -5.01 8.27 -2.41
N THR A 439 -5.45 9.53 -2.35
CA THR A 439 -5.44 10.34 -1.12
C THR A 439 -6.73 10.21 -0.31
N THR A 440 -7.84 9.80 -0.93
CA THR A 440 -9.16 9.78 -0.30
C THR A 440 -9.38 8.43 0.37
N ALA A 441 -9.39 8.41 1.70
CA ALA A 441 -9.54 7.21 2.51
C ALA A 441 -11.02 6.85 2.77
N ALA A 442 -11.26 5.73 3.48
CA ALA A 442 -12.61 5.27 3.77
C ALA A 442 -13.37 6.28 4.66
N GLU A 443 -12.68 6.86 5.64
CA GLU A 443 -13.20 7.95 6.48
C GLU A 443 -13.66 9.15 5.66
N ASP A 444 -12.87 9.58 4.67
CA ASP A 444 -13.20 10.74 3.83
C ASP A 444 -14.48 10.51 3.02
N LEU A 445 -14.67 9.29 2.51
CA LEU A 445 -15.87 8.90 1.75
C LEU A 445 -17.11 8.84 2.66
N ILE A 446 -16.98 8.27 3.86
CA ILE A 446 -18.07 8.23 4.84
C ILE A 446 -18.47 9.66 5.24
N LEU A 447 -17.49 10.51 5.54
CA LEU A 447 -17.73 11.88 5.97
C LEU A 447 -18.36 12.72 4.84
N ALA A 448 -17.88 12.57 3.60
CA ALA A 448 -18.48 13.22 2.44
C ALA A 448 -19.92 12.74 2.20
N ALA A 449 -20.22 11.44 2.34
CA ALA A 449 -21.58 10.93 2.25
C ALA A 449 -22.50 11.53 3.31
N MET A 450 -22.04 11.65 4.57
CA MET A 450 -22.83 12.30 5.64
C MET A 450 -23.12 13.78 5.31
N VAL A 451 -22.17 14.49 4.71
CA VAL A 451 -22.36 15.89 4.26
C VAL A 451 -23.39 15.99 3.14
N LEU A 452 -23.36 15.05 2.18
CA LEU A 452 -24.36 14.97 1.11
C LEU A 452 -25.75 14.65 1.67
N GLU A 453 -25.84 13.67 2.58
CA GLU A 453 -27.10 13.29 3.24
C GLU A 453 -27.73 14.49 3.96
N LEU A 454 -26.94 15.23 4.75
CA LEU A 454 -27.40 16.44 5.42
C LEU A 454 -27.84 17.52 4.41
N GLY A 455 -27.09 17.70 3.32
CA GLY A 455 -27.47 18.61 2.24
C GLY A 455 -28.84 18.26 1.65
N LEU A 456 -29.08 16.98 1.35
CA LEU A 456 -30.36 16.48 0.84
C LEU A 456 -31.51 16.69 1.83
N GLN A 457 -31.27 16.44 3.13
CA GLN A 457 -32.24 16.67 4.21
C GLN A 457 -32.60 18.16 4.36
N ARG A 458 -31.65 19.07 4.13
CA ARG A 458 -31.88 20.51 4.07
C ARG A 458 -32.58 20.99 2.80
N GLY A 459 -32.97 20.08 1.92
CA GLY A 459 -33.64 20.42 0.67
C GLY A 459 -32.70 20.83 -0.46
N LEU A 460 -31.37 20.70 -0.30
CA LEU A 460 -30.44 20.88 -1.42
C LEU A 460 -30.68 19.78 -2.44
N ARG A 461 -30.57 20.13 -3.73
CA ARG A 461 -30.74 19.19 -4.84
C ARG A 461 -29.59 19.38 -5.83
N PRO A 462 -29.09 18.29 -6.44
CA PRO A 462 -28.04 18.42 -7.43
C PRO A 462 -28.53 19.19 -8.64
N SER A 463 -27.74 20.16 -9.09
CA SER A 463 -27.94 20.86 -10.36
C SER A 463 -27.94 19.86 -11.52
N GLY A 464 -28.84 20.06 -12.49
CA GLY A 464 -28.88 19.26 -13.72
C GLY A 464 -27.70 19.50 -14.66
N ALA A 465 -26.85 20.48 -14.37
CA ALA A 465 -25.58 20.71 -15.06
C ALA A 465 -24.40 20.18 -14.24
N GLY A 466 -23.27 19.94 -14.94
CA GLY A 466 -22.00 19.52 -14.34
C GLY A 466 -21.88 18.01 -14.15
N LYS A 467 -20.63 17.55 -14.07
CA LYS A 467 -20.28 16.13 -13.87
C LYS A 467 -19.93 15.89 -12.40
N ARG A 468 -20.38 14.78 -11.84
CA ARG A 468 -20.05 14.37 -10.46
C ARG A 468 -19.66 12.91 -10.48
N LYS A 469 -18.47 12.59 -9.95
CA LYS A 469 -18.00 11.21 -9.88
C LYS A 469 -17.37 10.93 -8.53
N VAL A 470 -17.73 9.79 -7.95
CA VAL A 470 -17.10 9.24 -6.75
C VAL A 470 -16.46 7.91 -7.10
N VAL A 471 -15.18 7.73 -6.74
CA VAL A 471 -14.44 6.48 -6.94
C VAL A 471 -13.89 6.03 -5.60
N PRO A 472 -14.50 5.02 -4.96
CA PRO A 472 -13.96 4.41 -3.76
C PRO A 472 -12.57 3.81 -4.01
N GLY A 473 -11.69 3.88 -3.02
CA GLY A 473 -10.30 3.44 -3.17
C GLY A 473 -10.11 1.92 -3.32
N SER A 474 -11.14 1.12 -3.02
CA SER A 474 -11.10 -0.34 -3.12
C SER A 474 -12.50 -0.96 -3.12
N LEU A 475 -12.62 -2.22 -3.55
CA LEU A 475 -13.87 -2.99 -3.48
C LEU A 475 -14.36 -3.19 -2.04
N PRO A 476 -13.51 -3.54 -1.05
CA PRO A 476 -13.93 -3.56 0.36
C PRO A 476 -14.56 -2.25 0.85
N ILE A 477 -14.00 -1.10 0.46
CA ILE A 477 -14.56 0.20 0.81
C ILE A 477 -15.90 0.42 0.10
N LEU A 478 -16.00 0.12 -1.20
CA LEU A 478 -17.25 0.23 -1.95
C LEU A 478 -18.37 -0.61 -1.30
N HIS A 479 -18.10 -1.87 -0.95
CA HIS A 479 -19.07 -2.74 -0.29
C HIS A 479 -19.48 -2.17 1.06
N ARG A 480 -18.52 -1.60 1.82
CA ARG A 480 -18.84 -0.96 3.09
C ARG A 480 -19.76 0.25 2.92
N LEU A 481 -19.56 1.06 1.87
CA LEU A 481 -20.47 2.16 1.56
C LEU A 481 -21.87 1.67 1.20
N GLN A 482 -21.97 0.57 0.45
CA GLN A 482 -23.26 -0.06 0.10
C GLN A 482 -23.99 -0.62 1.32
N GLU A 483 -23.27 -1.31 2.23
CA GLU A 483 -23.83 -1.78 3.51
C GLU A 483 -24.40 -0.64 4.37
N LEU A 484 -23.78 0.54 4.29
CA LEU A 484 -24.20 1.75 4.98
C LEU A 484 -25.29 2.54 4.24
N GLY A 485 -25.62 2.16 3.00
CA GLY A 485 -26.52 2.89 2.10
C GLY A 485 -25.95 4.22 1.57
N PHE A 486 -24.64 4.44 1.72
CA PHE A 486 -23.98 5.68 1.28
C PHE A 486 -23.72 5.74 -0.22
N ASP A 487 -23.65 4.60 -0.91
CA ASP A 487 -23.67 4.59 -2.37
C ASP A 487 -24.94 5.28 -2.92
N LYS A 488 -26.10 5.04 -2.29
CA LYS A 488 -27.37 5.69 -2.66
C LYS A 488 -27.39 7.17 -2.33
N VAL A 489 -26.79 7.58 -1.22
CA VAL A 489 -26.64 9.00 -0.90
C VAL A 489 -25.81 9.73 -1.96
N TYR A 490 -24.73 9.11 -2.45
CA TYR A 490 -23.95 9.66 -3.56
C TYR A 490 -24.77 9.77 -4.84
N GLU A 491 -25.50 8.70 -5.22
CA GLU A 491 -26.39 8.69 -6.40
C GLU A 491 -27.49 9.75 -6.30
N ASP A 492 -28.15 9.88 -5.15
CA ASP A 492 -29.19 10.89 -4.88
C ASP A 492 -28.66 12.32 -4.94
N ALA A 493 -27.38 12.52 -4.61
CA ALA A 493 -26.64 13.76 -4.80
C ALA A 493 -26.07 13.93 -6.23
N GLY A 494 -26.42 13.04 -7.16
CA GLY A 494 -26.10 13.11 -8.57
C GLY A 494 -24.70 12.62 -8.95
N PHE A 495 -24.00 11.89 -8.07
CA PHE A 495 -22.69 11.29 -8.39
C PHE A 495 -22.85 9.97 -9.14
N GLU A 496 -22.00 9.77 -10.15
CA GLU A 496 -21.70 8.44 -10.68
C GLU A 496 -20.71 7.73 -9.75
N VAL A 497 -21.06 6.53 -9.27
CA VAL A 497 -20.12 5.67 -8.52
C VAL A 497 -19.29 4.85 -9.50
N GLY A 498 -17.98 5.10 -9.52
CA GLY A 498 -17.03 4.39 -10.39
C GLY A 498 -16.39 3.17 -9.74
N VAL A 499 -15.68 2.39 -10.57
CA VAL A 499 -14.86 1.26 -10.12
C VAL A 499 -13.57 1.75 -9.47
N PRO A 500 -12.98 1.00 -8.51
CA PRO A 500 -11.71 1.39 -7.90
C PRO A 500 -10.60 1.59 -8.95
N GLY A 501 -9.95 2.74 -8.88
CA GLY A 501 -8.88 3.13 -9.80
C GLY A 501 -8.54 4.62 -9.70
N CYS A 502 -7.47 5.05 -10.36
CA CYS A 502 -7.01 6.44 -10.30
C CYS A 502 -7.98 7.42 -10.99
N SER A 503 -8.75 6.98 -12.00
CA SER A 503 -9.80 7.78 -12.67
C SER A 503 -9.28 9.19 -13.06
N TYR A 504 -10.03 10.24 -12.76
CA TYR A 504 -9.68 11.64 -13.05
C TYR A 504 -8.36 12.12 -12.42
N CYS A 505 -7.81 11.41 -11.42
CA CYS A 505 -6.57 11.82 -10.75
C CYS A 505 -5.40 11.99 -11.72
N VAL A 506 -5.20 11.03 -12.62
CA VAL A 506 -4.09 11.00 -13.59
C VAL A 506 -4.56 11.34 -15.02
N GLY A 507 -5.87 11.29 -15.30
CA GLY A 507 -6.40 11.56 -16.65
C GLY A 507 -5.87 10.62 -17.75
N MET A 508 -5.33 9.45 -17.37
CA MET A 508 -4.70 8.49 -18.30
C MET A 508 -5.67 7.40 -18.77
N SER A 509 -6.66 7.05 -17.95
CA SER A 509 -7.64 5.98 -18.23
C SER A 509 -8.89 6.51 -18.96
N ALA A 510 -10.06 5.94 -18.67
CA ALA A 510 -11.35 6.26 -19.27
C ALA A 510 -11.90 7.64 -18.90
N ASP A 511 -11.60 8.13 -17.69
CA ASP A 511 -12.07 9.43 -17.20
C ASP A 511 -11.04 10.53 -17.46
N LYS A 512 -11.43 11.58 -18.18
CA LYS A 512 -10.60 12.76 -18.50
C LYS A 512 -11.45 14.03 -18.47
N ALA A 513 -10.95 15.07 -17.81
CA ALA A 513 -11.54 16.40 -17.85
C ALA A 513 -11.29 17.03 -19.22
N ALA A 514 -12.29 17.72 -19.76
CA ALA A 514 -12.17 18.37 -21.06
C ALA A 514 -11.45 19.72 -20.94
N LYS A 515 -10.91 20.20 -22.07
CA LYS A 515 -10.23 21.49 -22.14
C LYS A 515 -11.15 22.62 -21.70
N GLY A 516 -10.67 23.44 -20.76
CA GLY A 516 -11.39 24.59 -20.22
C GLY A 516 -12.39 24.27 -19.11
N GLU A 517 -12.67 22.98 -18.82
CA GLU A 517 -13.52 22.61 -17.69
C GLU A 517 -12.81 22.92 -16.36
N VAL A 518 -13.56 23.51 -15.42
CA VAL A 518 -13.12 23.79 -14.04
C VAL A 518 -13.63 22.69 -13.12
N TRP A 519 -12.70 21.98 -12.48
CA TRP A 519 -12.99 20.86 -11.60
C TRP A 519 -12.60 21.17 -10.16
N LEU A 520 -13.35 20.63 -9.21
CA LEU A 520 -12.94 20.52 -7.81
C LEU A 520 -12.79 19.03 -7.45
N SER A 521 -11.62 18.65 -6.95
CA SER A 521 -11.25 17.25 -6.75
C SER A 521 -10.67 16.99 -5.35
N SER A 522 -10.92 15.80 -4.79
CA SER A 522 -10.26 15.35 -3.55
C SER A 522 -8.89 14.67 -3.78
N GLN A 523 -8.42 14.60 -5.03
CA GLN A 523 -7.09 14.08 -5.37
C GLN A 523 -5.95 14.93 -4.80
N ASN A 524 -4.71 14.45 -4.87
CA ASN A 524 -3.50 15.12 -4.37
C ASN A 524 -2.92 16.20 -5.31
N ARG A 525 -2.84 15.94 -6.62
CA ARG A 525 -2.14 16.82 -7.58
C ARG A 525 -3.09 17.69 -8.41
N ASN A 526 -2.68 18.93 -8.65
CA ASN A 526 -3.40 19.88 -9.50
C ASN A 526 -2.54 20.56 -10.58
N PHE A 527 -1.39 19.95 -10.94
CA PHE A 527 -0.54 20.47 -12.00
C PHE A 527 -1.28 20.57 -13.34
N GLU A 528 -0.72 21.37 -14.24
CA GLU A 528 -1.28 21.52 -15.58
C GLU A 528 -1.45 20.17 -16.29
N ASN A 529 -2.59 20.01 -16.97
CA ASN A 529 -2.95 18.80 -17.72
C ASN A 529 -3.15 17.52 -16.89
N ARG A 530 -3.06 17.57 -15.55
CA ARG A 530 -3.12 16.39 -14.70
C ARG A 530 -4.43 15.61 -14.82
N MET A 531 -5.59 16.29 -14.86
CA MET A 531 -6.89 15.63 -15.04
C MET A 531 -7.28 15.41 -16.52
N GLY A 532 -6.50 15.96 -17.44
CA GLY A 532 -6.80 16.04 -18.86
C GLY A 532 -6.25 17.32 -19.48
N THR A 533 -5.86 17.27 -20.75
CA THR A 533 -5.19 18.38 -21.44
C THR A 533 -6.01 19.66 -21.41
N GLY A 534 -5.43 20.73 -20.84
CA GLY A 534 -6.05 22.06 -20.74
C GLY A 534 -7.23 22.16 -19.77
N SER A 535 -7.42 21.18 -18.89
CA SER A 535 -8.38 21.26 -17.79
C SER A 535 -7.82 22.06 -16.61
N ILE A 536 -8.70 22.63 -15.78
CA ILE A 536 -8.37 23.35 -14.56
C ILE A 536 -8.85 22.51 -13.39
N GLY A 537 -7.95 21.98 -12.57
CA GLY A 537 -8.30 21.16 -11.41
C GLY A 537 -7.93 21.86 -10.11
N HIS A 538 -8.90 22.20 -9.27
CA HIS A 538 -8.66 22.62 -7.89
C HIS A 538 -8.70 21.41 -6.96
N VAL A 539 -7.94 21.45 -5.86
CA VAL A 539 -7.83 20.34 -4.92
C VAL A 539 -8.33 20.75 -3.53
N ALA A 540 -9.18 19.93 -2.91
CA ALA A 540 -9.76 20.17 -1.58
C ALA A 540 -10.05 18.86 -0.84
N SER A 541 -10.61 18.92 0.37
CA SER A 541 -11.16 17.74 1.05
C SER A 541 -12.40 17.18 0.36
N ALA A 542 -12.65 15.87 0.50
CA ALA A 542 -13.85 15.21 -0.03
C ALA A 542 -15.14 15.88 0.47
N VAL A 543 -15.12 16.35 1.72
CA VAL A 543 -16.18 17.17 2.34
C VAL A 543 -16.44 18.47 1.57
N SER A 544 -15.37 19.20 1.23
CA SER A 544 -15.49 20.45 0.47
C SER A 544 -16.02 20.21 -0.95
N VAL A 545 -15.60 19.11 -1.59
CA VAL A 545 -16.12 18.68 -2.89
C VAL A 545 -17.60 18.33 -2.78
N ALA A 546 -17.99 17.55 -1.76
CA ALA A 546 -19.37 17.15 -1.52
C ALA A 546 -20.29 18.37 -1.36
N ALA A 547 -19.94 19.31 -0.49
CA ALA A 547 -20.72 20.54 -0.30
C ALA A 547 -20.83 21.38 -1.59
N SER A 548 -19.76 21.46 -2.36
CA SER A 548 -19.71 22.23 -3.62
C SER A 548 -20.51 21.60 -4.76
N SER A 549 -20.75 20.30 -4.69
CA SER A 549 -21.35 19.52 -5.79
C SER A 549 -22.82 19.84 -6.05
N PHE A 550 -23.60 20.24 -5.05
CA PHE A 550 -25.04 20.50 -5.21
C PHE A 550 -25.29 21.60 -6.26
N ALA A 551 -24.69 22.78 -6.05
CA ALA A 551 -24.86 23.93 -6.93
C ALA A 551 -23.84 24.00 -8.07
N MET A 552 -22.88 23.05 -8.13
CA MET A 552 -21.69 23.13 -8.99
C MET A 552 -20.95 24.46 -8.82
N LYS A 553 -20.75 24.84 -7.56
CA LYS A 553 -20.02 26.06 -7.18
C LYS A 553 -19.20 25.78 -5.94
N MET A 554 -17.98 26.32 -5.89
CA MET A 554 -17.15 26.25 -4.70
C MET A 554 -17.93 26.78 -3.49
N THR A 555 -18.07 25.93 -2.49
CA THR A 555 -18.92 26.17 -1.32
C THR A 555 -18.19 25.76 -0.06
N ASP A 556 -18.09 26.69 0.89
CA ASP A 556 -17.62 26.40 2.25
C ASP A 556 -18.50 25.31 2.89
N PRO A 557 -17.94 24.15 3.28
CA PRO A 557 -18.71 23.08 3.90
C PRO A 557 -19.09 23.38 5.35
N LYS A 558 -18.51 24.41 5.99
CA LYS A 558 -18.71 24.72 7.40
C LYS A 558 -20.18 24.73 7.85
N PRO A 559 -21.13 25.35 7.11
CA PRO A 559 -22.54 25.34 7.53
C PRO A 559 -23.17 23.96 7.59
N LEU A 560 -22.65 22.97 6.85
CA LEU A 560 -23.09 21.57 6.93
C LEU A 560 -22.33 20.83 8.04
N LEU A 561 -21.02 21.11 8.20
CA LEU A 561 -20.21 20.51 9.26
C LEU A 561 -20.66 20.90 10.67
N ASP A 562 -21.18 22.12 10.86
CA ASP A 562 -21.65 22.60 12.17
C ASP A 562 -22.86 21.78 12.69
N ASP A 563 -23.60 21.09 11.81
CA ASP A 563 -24.74 20.24 12.14
C ASP A 563 -24.41 18.73 12.06
N LEU A 564 -23.14 18.38 11.87
CA LEU A 564 -22.72 16.99 11.73
C LEU A 564 -22.86 16.23 13.06
N ASP A 565 -23.54 15.08 13.04
CA ASP A 565 -23.60 14.18 14.18
C ASP A 565 -22.28 13.41 14.35
N LEU A 566 -21.44 13.90 15.26
CA LEU A 566 -20.13 13.31 15.56
C LEU A 566 -20.20 11.95 16.24
N ASN A 567 -21.27 11.66 16.99
CA ASN A 567 -21.44 10.35 17.61
C ASN A 567 -21.75 9.31 16.54
N ARG A 568 -22.59 9.68 15.57
CA ARG A 568 -22.86 8.83 14.40
C ARG A 568 -21.58 8.62 13.59
N LEU A 569 -20.82 9.67 13.28
CA LEU A 569 -19.54 9.53 12.58
C LEU A 569 -18.62 8.55 13.30
N GLU A 570 -18.41 8.72 14.61
CA GLU A 570 -17.56 7.83 15.40
C GLU A 570 -18.06 6.37 15.35
N SER A 571 -19.38 6.15 15.40
CA SER A 571 -19.96 4.81 15.30
C SER A 571 -19.75 4.16 13.93
N LEU A 572 -19.73 4.95 12.85
CA LEU A 572 -19.54 4.47 11.48
C LEU A 572 -18.08 4.12 11.17
N LEU A 573 -17.15 4.86 11.78
CA LEU A 573 -15.71 4.65 11.64
C LEU A 573 -15.18 3.52 12.51
N ARG A 574 -15.86 3.19 13.61
CA ARG A 574 -15.53 1.99 14.39
C ARG A 574 -15.91 0.73 13.60
N PRO A 575 -15.06 -0.31 13.58
CA PRO A 575 -15.46 -1.59 13.02
C PRO A 575 -16.65 -2.16 13.81
N PRO A 576 -17.51 -2.97 13.18
CA PRO A 576 -18.56 -3.69 13.89
C PRO A 576 -17.95 -4.53 15.03
N PRO A 577 -18.64 -4.66 16.17
CA PRO A 577 -18.12 -5.44 17.28
C PRO A 577 -17.84 -6.88 16.82
N PRO A 578 -16.74 -7.51 17.29
CA PRO A 578 -16.45 -8.89 16.93
C PRO A 578 -17.59 -9.81 17.40
N PRO A 579 -17.83 -10.94 16.70
CA PRO A 579 -18.70 -11.98 17.22
C PRO A 579 -18.23 -12.42 18.62
N PRO A 580 -19.15 -12.85 19.51
CA PRO A 580 -18.79 -13.23 20.88
C PRO A 580 -17.68 -14.30 20.87
N PRO A 581 -16.67 -14.18 21.76
CA PRO A 581 -15.50 -15.05 21.71
C PRO A 581 -15.90 -16.50 21.99
N LEU A 582 -15.40 -17.42 21.16
CA LEU A 582 -15.30 -18.83 21.53
C LEU A 582 -14.39 -18.96 22.76
N PRO A 583 -14.70 -19.83 23.73
CA PRO A 583 -13.91 -19.94 24.95
C PRO A 583 -12.50 -20.47 24.61
N SER A 584 -11.50 -19.59 24.55
CA SER A 584 -10.09 -19.97 24.38
C SER A 584 -9.28 -19.58 25.62
N LYS A 585 -8.36 -20.47 26.00
CA LYS A 585 -7.45 -20.28 27.13
C LYS A 585 -6.21 -19.50 26.67
N ASN A 586 -5.89 -18.43 27.40
CA ASN A 586 -4.57 -17.80 27.54
C ASN A 586 -3.94 -17.06 26.33
N HIS A 587 -4.61 -16.04 25.81
CA HIS A 587 -3.90 -14.91 25.19
C HIS A 587 -4.45 -13.58 25.71
N THR A 588 -3.82 -13.04 26.75
CA THR A 588 -3.97 -11.62 27.10
C THR A 588 -3.17 -10.82 26.06
N ALA A 589 -3.80 -10.48 24.94
CA ALA A 589 -3.26 -9.46 24.05
C ALA A 589 -3.03 -8.20 24.88
N LYS A 590 -1.81 -7.66 24.87
CA LYS A 590 -1.50 -6.44 25.60
C LYS A 590 -2.30 -5.30 24.95
N ASN A 591 -3.05 -4.54 25.75
CA ASN A 591 -3.91 -3.46 25.24
C ASN A 591 -3.14 -2.23 24.72
N HIS A 592 -1.81 -2.25 24.68
CA HIS A 592 -0.97 -1.11 24.30
C HIS A 592 0.26 -1.56 23.50
N PRO A 593 0.76 -0.73 22.56
CA PRO A 593 1.97 -1.03 21.80
C PRO A 593 3.20 -1.12 22.72
N ILE A 594 4.04 -2.13 22.50
CA ILE A 594 5.35 -2.25 23.16
C ILE A 594 6.38 -1.62 22.24
N PHE A 595 7.00 -0.54 22.70
CA PHE A 595 8.09 0.08 21.97
C PHE A 595 9.38 -0.72 22.14
N GLU A 596 10.10 -0.86 21.04
CA GLU A 596 11.33 -1.63 20.91
C GLU A 596 12.46 -0.74 20.35
N GLU A 597 13.65 -1.33 20.26
CA GLU A 597 14.86 -0.69 19.76
C GLU A 597 15.58 -1.62 18.77
N PRO A 598 16.25 -1.08 17.73
CA PRO A 598 16.98 -1.89 16.77
C PRO A 598 18.11 -2.67 17.45
N THR A 599 18.41 -3.87 16.94
CA THR A 599 19.44 -4.72 17.53
C THR A 599 20.84 -4.25 17.15
N MET A 600 21.77 -4.29 18.10
CA MET A 600 23.20 -4.12 17.84
C MET A 600 23.84 -5.48 17.54
N GLY A 601 24.52 -5.63 16.41
CA GLY A 601 25.39 -6.77 16.16
C GLY A 601 26.63 -6.73 17.05
N ARG A 602 26.56 -7.28 18.27
CA ARG A 602 27.76 -7.73 19.00
C ARG A 602 27.72 -9.24 19.22
N SER A 603 28.21 -9.95 18.22
CA SER A 603 28.95 -11.18 18.43
C SER A 603 30.18 -11.10 17.53
N ASN A 604 31.36 -10.87 18.11
CA ASN A 604 32.62 -11.13 17.41
C ASN A 604 32.55 -12.56 16.86
N PRO A 605 32.70 -12.79 15.54
CA PRO A 605 33.16 -14.09 15.11
C PRO A 605 34.60 -14.19 15.58
N SER A 606 34.89 -15.18 16.42
CA SER A 606 36.24 -15.71 16.61
C SER A 606 36.90 -15.87 15.24
N PRO A 607 38.21 -15.62 15.09
CA PRO A 607 38.86 -15.71 13.78
C PRO A 607 38.85 -17.17 13.31
N SER A 608 37.83 -17.55 12.55
CA SER A 608 37.84 -18.80 11.78
C SER A 608 38.61 -18.53 10.50
N THR A 609 39.76 -19.20 10.40
CA THR A 609 40.68 -19.25 9.27
C THR A 609 39.95 -19.32 7.92
N PRO A 610 40.32 -18.50 6.92
CA PRO A 610 39.69 -18.57 5.61
C PRO A 610 40.14 -19.83 4.85
N PRO A 611 39.26 -20.47 4.07
CA PRO A 611 39.67 -21.55 3.18
C PRO A 611 40.47 -20.98 2.01
N THR A 612 41.68 -21.51 1.82
CA THR A 612 42.54 -21.28 0.67
C THR A 612 41.85 -21.73 -0.62
N ALA A 613 41.43 -20.77 -1.44
CA ALA A 613 41.15 -20.97 -2.85
C ALA A 613 42.19 -20.17 -3.65
N THR A 614 43.08 -20.91 -4.32
CA THR A 614 44.08 -20.38 -5.24
C THR A 614 43.41 -19.88 -6.52
N CYS A 615 43.34 -18.57 -6.70
CA CYS A 615 43.11 -17.94 -8.00
C CYS A 615 44.43 -17.35 -8.49
N THR A 616 44.90 -17.86 -9.63
CA THR A 616 46.04 -17.34 -10.40
C THR A 616 45.73 -15.92 -10.91
N PRO A 617 46.67 -14.96 -10.86
CA PRO A 617 46.44 -13.61 -11.39
C PRO A 617 46.51 -13.60 -12.92
N PRO A 618 45.70 -12.77 -13.61
CA PRO A 618 45.92 -12.51 -15.03
C PRO A 618 47.12 -11.59 -15.23
N GLU A 619 47.86 -11.86 -16.31
CA GLU A 619 49.06 -11.12 -16.73
C GLU A 619 48.76 -9.65 -17.09
N THR A 620 49.64 -8.76 -16.64
CA THR A 620 49.77 -7.37 -17.05
C THR A 620 50.07 -7.22 -18.54
N PRO A 621 49.38 -6.34 -19.30
CA PRO A 621 49.84 -5.95 -20.62
C PRO A 621 50.84 -4.78 -20.54
N SER A 622 51.95 -4.94 -21.28
CA SER A 622 53.01 -3.94 -21.49
C SER A 622 52.56 -2.74 -22.34
N PRO A 623 53.19 -1.55 -22.21
CA PRO A 623 52.82 -0.37 -22.96
C PRO A 623 53.69 -0.20 -24.21
N SER A 624 53.08 -0.20 -25.40
CA SER A 624 53.57 0.59 -26.54
C SER A 624 52.57 0.54 -27.69
N LEU A 625 52.06 1.71 -28.11
CA LEU A 625 52.30 2.23 -29.45
C LEU A 625 51.57 3.57 -29.63
N THR A 626 52.38 4.57 -29.94
CA THR A 626 52.03 5.87 -30.47
C THR A 626 51.16 5.77 -31.74
N SER A 627 50.00 6.43 -31.74
CA SER A 627 49.36 6.88 -32.98
C SER A 627 48.69 8.24 -32.78
N LYS A 628 48.91 9.14 -33.74
CA LYS A 628 48.45 10.54 -33.75
C LYS A 628 46.91 10.63 -33.83
N PRO A 629 46.28 11.69 -33.30
CA PRO A 629 44.84 11.84 -33.36
C PRO A 629 44.42 12.23 -34.77
N LYS A 630 43.68 11.35 -35.44
CA LYS A 630 42.84 11.68 -36.60
C LYS A 630 41.43 11.22 -36.29
N ASN A 631 40.66 12.10 -35.65
CA ASN A 631 39.26 12.37 -35.96
C ASN A 631 38.75 13.46 -34.99
N PRO A 632 37.94 14.42 -35.46
CA PRO A 632 37.32 15.40 -34.58
C PRO A 632 36.41 14.67 -33.59
N SER A 633 36.49 15.08 -32.33
CA SER A 633 35.67 14.59 -31.21
C SER A 633 34.21 14.40 -31.65
N PRO A 634 33.54 13.30 -31.26
CA PRO A 634 32.13 13.13 -31.60
C PRO A 634 31.38 14.32 -31.02
N LEU A 635 30.69 15.05 -31.90
CA LEU A 635 29.86 16.18 -31.53
C LEU A 635 28.78 15.65 -30.58
N ILE A 636 28.92 15.91 -29.28
CA ILE A 636 27.92 15.53 -28.28
C ILE A 636 26.66 16.36 -28.60
N ARG A 637 25.66 15.73 -29.21
CA ARG A 637 24.35 16.34 -29.45
C ARG A 637 23.45 16.02 -28.28
N GLY A 638 23.29 16.99 -27.37
CA GLY A 638 22.20 17.00 -26.41
C GLY A 638 20.99 17.71 -27.00
N LYS A 639 19.80 17.13 -26.83
CA LYS A 639 18.55 17.86 -27.06
C LYS A 639 18.21 18.56 -25.74
N VAL A 640 18.25 19.89 -25.71
CA VAL A 640 17.69 20.65 -24.59
C VAL A 640 16.19 20.41 -24.64
N GLN A 641 15.68 19.60 -23.70
CA GLN A 641 14.26 19.55 -23.42
C GLN A 641 13.99 20.67 -22.43
N ILE A 642 13.24 21.68 -22.85
CA ILE A 642 12.61 22.58 -21.90
C ILE A 642 11.55 21.73 -21.19
N LEU A 643 11.75 21.48 -19.90
CA LEU A 643 10.78 20.88 -18.99
C LEU A 643 9.58 21.83 -18.81
N GLY A 644 8.90 22.18 -19.90
CA GLY A 644 7.61 22.83 -19.85
C GLY A 644 6.57 21.79 -19.43
N ASN A 645 5.76 22.12 -18.43
CA ASN A 645 4.44 21.56 -18.09
C ASN A 645 4.33 20.03 -17.92
N PHE A 646 5.44 19.29 -17.95
CA PHE A 646 5.52 17.83 -17.70
C PHE A 646 6.24 17.54 -16.38
N ILE A 647 5.94 18.28 -15.32
CA ILE A 647 6.29 17.83 -13.96
C ILE A 647 5.22 16.83 -13.54
N ASP A 648 5.28 15.64 -14.13
CA ASP A 648 4.79 14.45 -13.48
C ASP A 648 6.02 13.60 -13.19
N THR A 649 6.49 13.66 -11.94
CA THR A 649 7.62 12.84 -11.49
C THR A 649 7.26 11.35 -11.39
N ASP A 650 6.02 10.99 -11.73
CA ASP A 650 5.51 9.62 -11.74
C ASP A 650 5.63 8.97 -13.14
N ALA A 651 6.13 9.70 -14.16
CA ALA A 651 6.26 9.22 -15.55
C ALA A 651 7.67 8.74 -15.92
#